data_AF-A0A3P1V5J5-F1
#
_entry.id   AF-A0A3P1V5J5-F1
#
_cell.length_a   1.000
_cell.length_b   1.000
_cell.length_c   1.000
_cell.angle_alpha   90.00
_cell.angle_beta   90.00
_cell.angle_gamma   90.00
#
_symmetry.space_group_name_H-M   'P 1'
#
loop_
_entity.id
_entity.type
_entity.pdbx_description
1 polymer ?
#
loop_
_entity_poly.entity_id
_entity_poly.type
_entity_poly.pdbx_seq_one_letter_code
_entity_poly.pdbx_strand_id
1 'polypeptide(L)'
;MSARRFLGVAVAIPLLLVGAPPAAIAEPPSSQDPAPVQILPLTTSSGASTELGQGGLDSPGDDASPEAQDPSSPQGRGDQAPAGTSGGMAVRPGLPSLLAAELGSGVDPEADAVLLTDPLEVDDFYVAGFTWSGGEGLAEGVQIYLRVREGGAWSPWFLNEMVDGGPDESTFNGTSEFITGGAEAVQASVVGSAEALPADLKLALVPGQPQGEEVLEASQLATSQAEPTAVASQSAQPVGPPATPVEPTTAPGAAEAPEQSAASPAVPGSASPTGGMGLAPGVGTALAAATANGLPVSVTTREQWGANPAYMSWSPTYATATHVVVHHTAGTNNYSAAQSPSIVRGIYHYHAVTLDWGDIGYNFLIDKYGQVFEGRYGSTRAAAGKMPAGAHARGANTGTMGLSMMGDYSSVAPSASQIKAVGTMAGWFLGRAGVSDARGSAPFTIKTTEKYAAGATVTLPRILGHRDVGYTACPGNVGYSRLGEIRSIAQSQTHDGSRWVKNGGVWNHYGANGTKSTGWVSYKGEWYYLGSDGAMATGWAKVGGSWYFLGSSGAMATGWLKSGGSWYYLGSSGAMATGWQKIGGSWYYLNPSSGAMATGVVQIDGASHGFASSGAWTGEASAAKEVKDGWSLQGSTYTLYRGGRAVESQPLRSIMASPSAGKAQVISAMTSAYSSSGRSYPARALGSGGAPSAKDFFTILYEEAVAEGVSPELLFAQVVKETGWLQFGGDVKVGQFNFGGLGATGGGVAGNRFPSVRVGLRAQAQHLRAYAEAGVSAGSLANPVVDPRFQYVRKGSAPYIQYLGIQENPHGGGWAASRHYGIELVKLMDQYFG
;
A
#
# COMPACT_ATOMS: atom_id res chain seq x y z
N MET A 1 -9.54 27.44 73.76
CA MET A 1 -10.85 27.46 73.11
C MET A 1 -10.57 27.47 71.61
N SER A 2 -10.75 26.44 70.79
CA SER A 2 -11.02 25.00 70.93
C SER A 2 -10.48 24.37 69.64
N ALA A 3 -9.71 23.28 69.58
CA ALA A 3 -8.88 22.53 70.51
C ALA A 3 -7.82 21.82 69.62
N ARG A 4 -6.53 22.16 69.76
CA ARG A 4 -5.45 21.40 70.45
C ARG A 4 -5.05 20.09 69.76
N ARG A 5 -3.83 20.06 69.19
CA ARG A 5 -2.59 19.41 69.71
C ARG A 5 -2.58 17.88 69.57
N PHE A 6 -1.53 17.29 68.98
CA PHE A 6 -0.35 16.75 69.69
C PHE A 6 0.61 16.00 68.76
N LEU A 7 1.90 16.17 69.05
CA LEU A 7 3.06 15.35 68.68
C LEU A 7 2.94 13.90 69.23
N GLY A 8 3.61 12.93 68.59
CA GLY A 8 4.29 11.85 69.33
C GLY A 8 4.07 10.39 68.90
N VAL A 9 4.91 9.92 67.97
CA VAL A 9 5.80 8.73 68.00
C VAL A 9 5.35 7.35 68.58
N ALA A 10 5.67 6.31 67.78
CA ALA A 10 5.93 4.87 68.03
C ALA A 10 4.69 3.94 68.20
N VAL A 11 4.56 2.79 67.50
CA VAL A 11 5.36 1.55 67.54
C VAL A 11 4.94 0.63 66.35
N ALA A 12 5.81 -0.33 66.03
CA ALA A 12 5.94 -1.14 64.82
C ALA A 12 5.00 -2.37 64.62
N ILE A 13 5.18 -2.98 63.42
CA ILE A 13 4.96 -4.39 62.99
C ILE A 13 3.67 -4.67 62.18
N PRO A 14 3.63 -5.54 61.13
CA PRO A 14 4.66 -6.20 60.29
C PRO A 14 4.54 -5.94 58.77
N LEU A 15 5.58 -6.34 58.03
CA LEU A 15 5.59 -6.56 56.58
C LEU A 15 4.37 -7.39 56.12
N LEU A 16 3.56 -6.81 55.24
CA LEU A 16 2.67 -7.53 54.33
C LEU A 16 3.08 -7.14 52.91
N LEU A 17 3.45 -8.15 52.11
CA LEU A 17 3.60 -8.03 50.66
C LEU A 17 2.31 -7.42 50.08
N VAL A 18 2.39 -6.17 49.64
CA VAL A 18 1.38 -5.56 48.77
C VAL A 18 2.06 -5.29 47.44
N GLY A 19 1.47 -5.82 46.38
CA GLY A 19 1.99 -5.81 45.03
C GLY A 19 2.38 -4.41 44.56
N ALA A 20 3.44 -4.37 43.75
CA ALA A 20 3.82 -3.18 43.00
C ALA A 20 2.58 -2.60 42.30
N PRO A 21 2.35 -1.27 42.37
CA PRO A 21 1.34 -0.66 41.53
C PRO A 21 1.71 -0.93 40.06
N PRO A 22 0.72 -1.15 39.18
CA PRO A 22 1.01 -1.27 37.76
C PRO A 22 1.75 -0.03 37.32
N ALA A 23 2.85 -0.22 36.60
CA ALA A 23 3.56 0.84 35.91
C ALA A 23 2.52 1.73 35.24
N ALA A 24 2.51 3.01 35.61
CA ALA A 24 1.69 4.00 34.94
C ALA A 24 1.97 3.87 33.45
N ILE A 25 0.92 3.52 32.71
CA ILE A 25 0.93 3.53 31.26
C ILE A 25 1.32 4.95 30.89
N ALA A 26 2.51 5.12 30.30
CA ALA A 26 2.92 6.38 29.73
C ALA A 26 1.78 6.87 28.83
N GLU A 27 1.34 8.11 29.06
CA GLU A 27 0.35 8.75 28.21
C GLU A 27 0.81 8.65 26.75
N PRO A 28 -0.12 8.45 25.79
CA PRO A 28 0.24 8.52 24.37
C PRO A 28 0.89 9.88 24.09
N PRO A 29 1.94 9.94 23.25
CA PRO A 29 2.67 11.18 23.00
C PRO A 29 1.72 12.30 22.56
N SER A 30 1.97 13.48 23.11
CA SER A 30 1.28 14.74 22.83
C SER A 30 1.11 14.98 21.32
N SER A 31 -0.03 15.57 20.97
CA SER A 31 -0.46 16.10 19.67
C SER A 31 0.57 16.07 18.54
N GLN A 32 0.31 15.23 17.52
CA GLN A 32 1.00 15.24 16.23
C GLN A 32 0.58 16.44 15.37
N ASP A 33 0.68 17.64 15.93
CA ASP A 33 0.43 18.85 15.16
C ASP A 33 1.67 19.16 14.31
N PRO A 34 1.46 19.67 13.08
CA PRO A 34 2.58 20.13 12.26
C PRO A 34 3.40 21.20 13.00
N ALA A 35 4.72 21.08 12.95
CA ALA A 35 5.66 21.99 13.61
C ALA A 35 6.78 22.41 12.64
N PRO A 36 7.36 23.61 12.77
CA PRO A 36 8.45 24.05 11.91
C PRO A 36 9.71 23.22 12.15
N VAL A 37 10.52 23.06 11.09
CA VAL A 37 11.90 22.60 11.25
C VAL A 37 12.70 23.71 11.91
N GLN A 38 13.35 23.41 13.04
CA GLN A 38 14.20 24.38 13.73
C GLN A 38 15.58 24.40 13.08
N ILE A 39 16.04 25.57 12.66
CA ILE A 39 17.32 25.80 12.01
C ILE A 39 18.21 26.61 12.95
N LEU A 40 19.33 26.02 13.34
CA LEU A 40 20.32 26.61 14.23
C LEU A 40 21.53 27.05 13.40
N PRO A 41 21.73 28.36 13.12
CA PRO A 41 22.90 28.85 12.40
C PRO A 41 24.13 28.78 13.32
N LEU A 42 25.14 28.01 12.91
CA LEU A 42 26.36 27.76 13.66
C LEU A 42 27.55 28.58 13.15
N THR A 43 27.58 28.89 11.84
CA THR A 43 28.53 29.83 11.25
C THR A 43 27.83 30.84 10.33
N THR A 44 28.46 31.99 10.13
CA THR A 44 28.04 33.02 9.19
C THR A 44 28.43 32.66 7.75
N SER A 45 28.02 33.49 6.79
CA SER A 45 28.40 33.35 5.39
C SER A 45 29.90 33.51 5.12
N SER A 46 30.69 33.99 6.09
CA SER A 46 32.16 34.03 6.00
C SER A 46 32.83 32.83 6.68
N GLY A 47 32.08 31.88 7.24
CA GLY A 47 32.60 30.75 8.01
C GLY A 47 32.96 31.09 9.46
N ALA A 48 32.67 32.29 9.94
CA ALA A 48 32.90 32.64 11.35
C ALA A 48 31.80 32.06 12.24
N SER A 49 32.13 31.50 13.39
CA SER A 49 31.12 30.96 14.33
C SER A 49 30.15 32.05 14.80
N THR A 50 28.87 31.69 14.92
CA THR A 50 27.83 32.54 15.52
C THR A 50 27.92 32.51 17.05
N GLU A 51 27.12 33.34 17.73
CA GLU A 51 26.96 33.26 19.19
C GLU A 51 26.54 31.84 19.64
N LEU A 52 25.61 31.21 18.89
CA LEU A 52 25.23 29.81 19.10
C LEU A 52 26.40 28.84 18.96
N GLY A 53 27.21 28.99 17.91
CA GLY A 53 28.37 28.12 17.66
C GLY A 53 29.51 28.30 18.66
N GLN A 54 29.47 29.34 19.49
CA GLN A 54 30.49 29.63 20.51
C GLN A 54 29.98 29.42 21.94
N GLY A 55 28.68 29.20 22.16
CA GLY A 55 28.08 29.22 23.50
C GLY A 55 28.73 28.26 24.50
N GLY A 56 29.11 27.07 24.03
CA GLY A 56 29.76 26.04 24.84
C GLY A 56 31.29 26.09 24.85
N LEU A 57 31.92 26.96 24.04
CA LEU A 57 33.36 27.17 24.12
C LEU A 57 33.64 28.02 25.37
N ASP A 58 34.52 27.56 26.25
CA ASP A 58 34.93 28.34 27.41
C ASP A 58 35.34 29.76 26.97
N SER A 59 34.61 30.77 27.44
CA SER A 59 35.17 32.12 27.48
C SER A 59 36.48 32.04 28.27
N PRO A 60 37.58 32.67 27.85
CA PRO A 60 38.79 32.74 28.67
C PRO A 60 38.46 33.57 29.92
N GLY A 61 37.93 32.89 30.93
CA GLY A 61 37.69 33.40 32.26
C GLY A 61 39.01 33.36 33.00
N ASP A 62 39.44 34.54 33.42
CA ASP A 62 40.53 34.79 34.35
C ASP A 62 40.53 33.78 35.51
N ASP A 63 41.36 32.74 35.45
CA ASP A 63 42.00 32.08 36.62
C ASP A 63 42.90 30.91 36.18
N ALA A 64 44.06 31.23 35.60
CA ALA A 64 45.30 30.48 35.82
C ALA A 64 46.51 31.24 35.26
N SER A 65 47.35 31.75 36.15
CA SER A 65 48.68 32.25 35.82
C SER A 65 49.59 31.13 35.30
N PRO A 66 50.57 31.43 34.42
CA PRO A 66 51.36 30.42 33.73
C PRO A 66 52.50 29.92 34.62
N GLU A 67 52.63 28.61 34.79
CA GLU A 67 53.88 27.98 35.23
C GLU A 67 54.52 27.20 34.08
N ALA A 68 55.85 27.27 34.08
CA ALA A 68 56.72 27.10 32.92
C ALA A 68 57.13 25.64 32.63
N GLN A 69 57.46 25.46 31.35
CA GLN A 69 58.20 24.41 30.64
C GLN A 69 59.17 23.51 31.44
N ASP A 70 59.24 22.23 31.03
CA ASP A 70 60.53 21.54 30.80
C ASP A 70 60.42 20.44 29.71
N PRO A 71 61.20 20.49 28.60
CA PRO A 71 61.21 19.48 27.54
C PRO A 71 62.44 18.57 27.59
N SER A 72 62.25 17.25 27.44
CA SER A 72 63.36 16.33 27.13
C SER A 72 62.94 15.10 26.28
N SER A 73 63.13 15.22 24.96
CA SER A 73 63.90 14.35 24.01
C SER A 73 63.87 12.80 24.09
N PRO A 74 64.24 12.05 23.01
CA PRO A 74 64.25 12.33 21.56
C PRO A 74 63.78 11.18 20.63
N GLN A 75 63.82 11.50 19.33
CA GLN A 75 63.55 10.77 18.08
C GLN A 75 64.31 9.44 17.85
N GLY A 76 63.74 8.58 16.99
CA GLY A 76 64.42 7.49 16.26
C GLY A 76 63.84 7.30 14.85
N ARG A 77 64.71 7.15 13.85
CA ARG A 77 64.46 7.18 12.39
C ARG A 77 64.99 5.89 11.73
N GLY A 78 64.41 5.48 10.60
CA GLY A 78 64.93 4.48 9.63
C GLY A 78 64.21 3.12 9.70
N ASP A 79 63.90 2.37 8.63
CA ASP A 79 64.33 2.40 7.22
C ASP A 79 63.40 1.55 6.33
N GLN A 80 63.66 1.59 5.01
CA GLN A 80 62.88 1.15 3.86
C GLN A 80 62.65 -0.37 3.62
N ALA A 81 61.73 -0.63 2.68
CA ALA A 81 61.15 -1.86 2.12
C ALA A 81 62.11 -2.89 1.46
N PRO A 82 61.57 -4.04 0.96
CA PRO A 82 61.24 -4.11 -0.46
C PRO A 82 59.95 -4.88 -0.85
N ALA A 83 59.63 -4.73 -2.14
CA ALA A 83 58.38 -5.04 -2.85
C ALA A 83 58.07 -6.53 -3.14
N GLY A 84 56.78 -6.81 -3.34
CA GLY A 84 56.23 -7.99 -4.01
C GLY A 84 55.03 -7.60 -4.88
N THR A 85 55.06 -8.00 -6.15
CA THR A 85 54.12 -7.64 -7.22
C THR A 85 52.92 -8.60 -7.32
N SER A 86 51.71 -8.07 -7.55
CA SER A 86 50.67 -8.72 -8.38
C SER A 86 49.58 -7.72 -8.78
N GLY A 87 49.19 -7.74 -10.06
CA GLY A 87 48.37 -6.71 -10.72
C GLY A 87 46.96 -6.51 -10.15
N GLY A 88 46.53 -5.25 -10.15
CA GLY A 88 45.18 -4.82 -9.81
C GLY A 88 44.74 -3.68 -10.73
N MET A 89 43.47 -3.70 -11.12
CA MET A 89 42.79 -2.67 -11.90
C MET A 89 43.06 -1.27 -11.34
N ALA A 90 43.26 -0.31 -12.25
CA ALA A 90 43.61 1.07 -11.93
C ALA A 90 42.53 1.76 -11.08
N VAL A 91 42.82 1.90 -9.78
CA VAL A 91 42.22 2.89 -8.88
C VAL A 91 42.86 4.23 -9.23
N ARG A 92 42.07 5.27 -9.48
CA ARG A 92 42.58 6.65 -9.61
C ARG A 92 42.89 7.19 -8.21
N PRO A 93 44.05 7.82 -7.98
CA PRO A 93 44.24 8.65 -6.80
C PRO A 93 43.65 10.05 -7.07
N GLY A 94 42.69 10.46 -6.25
CA GLY A 94 42.09 11.80 -6.32
C GLY A 94 40.74 11.82 -5.62
N LEU A 95 40.69 12.54 -4.49
CA LEU A 95 39.67 12.59 -3.43
C LEU A 95 39.87 11.54 -2.31
N PRO A 96 40.74 11.82 -1.32
CA PRO A 96 40.73 11.09 -0.06
C PRO A 96 39.55 11.59 0.78
N SER A 97 38.37 10.99 0.65
CA SER A 97 37.50 10.87 1.81
C SER A 97 37.90 9.60 2.53
N LEU A 98 38.80 9.77 3.49
CA LEU A 98 38.88 8.99 4.72
C LEU A 98 38.38 7.54 4.59
N LEU A 99 39.26 6.63 4.18
CA LEU A 99 39.34 5.41 4.97
C LEU A 99 39.77 5.89 6.35
N ALA A 100 38.79 6.19 7.21
CA ALA A 100 38.94 6.18 8.65
C ALA A 100 40.34 6.65 9.07
N ALA A 101 40.60 7.97 9.00
CA ALA A 101 41.58 8.54 9.92
C ALA A 101 41.24 7.93 11.28
N GLU A 102 42.18 7.22 11.88
CA GLU A 102 42.03 6.41 13.10
C GLU A 102 40.77 6.81 13.89
N LEU A 103 39.69 6.05 13.68
CA LEU A 103 38.32 6.45 14.01
C LEU A 103 38.19 6.80 15.50
N GLY A 104 38.13 8.10 15.81
CA GLY A 104 37.66 8.65 17.08
C GLY A 104 38.37 8.16 18.36
N SER A 105 39.46 7.40 18.26
CA SER A 105 40.20 6.95 19.43
C SER A 105 41.10 8.09 19.92
N GLY A 106 40.51 8.99 20.71
CA GLY A 106 41.23 10.08 21.37
C GLY A 106 40.75 11.49 21.06
N VAL A 107 39.75 11.66 20.17
CA VAL A 107 39.07 12.95 19.99
C VAL A 107 38.06 13.12 21.11
N ASP A 108 38.15 14.23 21.82
CA ASP A 108 37.16 14.70 22.78
C ASP A 108 36.34 15.81 22.11
N PRO A 109 35.08 15.56 21.71
CA PRO A 109 34.27 16.56 21.02
C PRO A 109 33.98 17.81 21.83
N GLU A 110 34.20 17.82 23.15
CA GLU A 110 34.07 19.04 23.94
C GLU A 110 35.42 19.77 24.02
N ALA A 111 36.50 19.06 24.35
CA ALA A 111 37.81 19.68 24.56
C ALA A 111 38.52 20.09 23.25
N ASP A 112 38.30 19.37 22.16
CA ASP A 112 38.96 19.61 20.87
C ASP A 112 38.13 20.50 19.93
N ALA A 113 37.00 21.04 20.41
CA ALA A 113 36.06 21.79 19.60
C ALA A 113 36.62 23.16 19.17
N VAL A 114 36.48 23.47 17.89
CA VAL A 114 36.61 24.85 17.36
C VAL A 114 35.24 25.55 17.23
N LEU A 115 34.17 24.79 17.39
CA LEU A 115 32.78 25.25 17.47
C LEU A 115 32.07 24.29 18.44
N LEU A 116 31.48 24.83 19.50
CA LEU A 116 30.73 24.06 20.49
C LEU A 116 29.51 24.88 20.91
N THR A 117 28.32 24.31 20.73
CA THR A 117 27.11 24.92 21.27
C THR A 117 27.03 24.66 22.76
N ASP A 118 26.31 25.52 23.49
CA ASP A 118 25.74 25.13 24.77
C ASP A 118 24.87 23.87 24.60
N PRO A 119 24.55 23.13 25.69
CA PRO A 119 23.47 22.15 25.65
C PRO A 119 22.13 22.89 25.50
N LEU A 120 21.53 22.84 24.31
CA LEU A 120 20.36 23.64 23.93
C LEU A 120 19.07 22.85 24.15
N GLU A 121 18.13 23.42 24.90
CA GLU A 121 16.74 22.96 24.97
C GLU A 121 16.01 23.39 23.69
N VAL A 122 15.32 22.45 23.04
CA VAL A 122 14.66 22.65 21.74
C VAL A 122 13.32 21.94 21.73
N ASP A 123 12.45 22.27 20.77
CA ASP A 123 11.24 21.48 20.56
C ASP A 123 11.59 20.05 20.09
N ASP A 124 10.77 19.07 20.47
CA ASP A 124 10.95 17.66 20.14
C ASP A 124 11.24 17.43 18.65
N PHE A 125 12.40 16.84 18.35
CA PHE A 125 12.79 16.48 16.99
C PHE A 125 13.10 15.00 16.85
N TYR A 126 12.91 14.48 15.64
CA TYR A 126 13.08 13.05 15.29
C TYR A 126 14.23 12.79 14.33
N VAL A 127 14.66 13.82 13.59
CA VAL A 127 15.81 13.77 12.68
C VAL A 127 16.63 15.04 12.86
N ALA A 128 17.95 14.88 12.96
CA ALA A 128 18.91 15.96 12.93
C ALA A 128 19.89 15.78 11.76
N GLY A 129 20.44 16.87 11.27
CA GLY A 129 21.51 16.85 10.27
C GLY A 129 22.05 18.24 10.01
N PHE A 130 23.25 18.33 9.44
CA PHE A 130 23.92 19.59 9.17
C PHE A 130 23.92 19.91 7.68
N THR A 131 23.85 21.20 7.35
CA THR A 131 24.02 21.72 5.99
C THR A 131 24.95 22.93 5.98
N TRP A 132 25.56 23.23 4.84
CA TRP A 132 26.42 24.40 4.67
C TRP A 132 26.44 24.93 3.23
N SER A 133 26.95 26.14 3.04
CA SER A 133 27.15 26.77 1.73
C SER A 133 28.61 26.70 1.29
N GLY A 134 28.84 26.54 -0.01
CA GLY A 134 30.19 26.60 -0.62
C GLY A 134 31.04 25.33 -0.42
N GLY A 135 31.96 25.07 -1.37
CA GLY A 135 32.78 23.85 -1.42
C GLY A 135 32.03 22.57 -1.84
N GLU A 136 32.76 21.48 -2.15
CA GLU A 136 32.20 20.14 -2.47
C GLU A 136 32.32 19.15 -1.28
N GLY A 137 32.48 19.65 -0.05
CA GLY A 137 32.60 18.82 1.15
C GLY A 137 33.21 19.55 2.35
N LEU A 138 33.42 18.82 3.44
CA LEU A 138 34.18 19.31 4.59
C LEU A 138 35.68 19.34 4.29
N ALA A 139 36.40 20.31 4.84
CA ALA A 139 37.85 20.36 4.75
C ALA A 139 38.51 19.17 5.46
N GLU A 140 39.71 18.79 5.02
CA GLU A 140 40.45 17.67 5.60
C GLU A 140 40.65 17.87 7.11
N GLY A 141 40.30 16.86 7.90
CA GLY A 141 40.40 16.90 9.36
C GLY A 141 39.22 17.54 10.09
N VAL A 142 38.24 18.11 9.38
CA VAL A 142 37.01 18.63 10.00
C VAL A 142 36.04 17.48 10.28
N GLN A 143 35.57 17.39 11.53
CA GLN A 143 34.61 16.40 11.99
C GLN A 143 33.47 17.08 12.73
N ILE A 144 32.24 16.67 12.45
CA ILE A 144 31.04 17.22 13.09
C ILE A 144 30.46 16.15 14.02
N TYR A 145 30.24 16.51 15.27
CA TYR A 145 29.62 15.66 16.27
C TYR A 145 28.31 16.26 16.76
N LEU A 146 27.38 15.39 17.16
CA LEU A 146 26.23 15.78 17.96
C LEU A 146 25.96 14.79 19.09
N ARG A 147 25.37 15.29 20.17
CA ARG A 147 24.68 14.48 21.18
C ARG A 147 23.31 15.06 21.45
N VAL A 148 22.40 14.22 21.92
CA VAL A 148 21.00 14.61 22.16
C VAL A 148 20.56 14.15 23.55
N ARG A 149 19.55 14.81 24.11
CA ARG A 149 18.89 14.37 25.33
C ARG A 149 17.52 13.81 25.02
N GLU A 150 17.25 12.61 25.54
CA GLU A 150 15.98 11.93 25.39
C GLU A 150 15.53 11.40 26.75
N GLY A 151 14.32 11.75 27.17
CA GLY A 151 13.79 11.29 28.46
C GLY A 151 14.66 11.73 29.65
N GLY A 152 15.31 12.89 29.54
CA GLY A 152 16.19 13.47 30.55
C GLY A 152 17.63 12.93 30.58
N ALA A 153 18.02 12.02 29.68
CA ALA A 153 19.38 11.47 29.63
C ALA A 153 20.12 11.86 28.34
N TRP A 154 21.34 12.37 28.49
CA TRP A 154 22.22 12.70 27.37
C TRP A 154 22.82 11.44 26.74
N SER A 155 22.85 11.41 25.41
CA SER A 155 23.49 10.37 24.64
C SER A 155 25.02 10.51 24.66
N PRO A 156 25.76 9.46 24.25
CA PRO A 156 27.13 9.62 23.77
C PRO A 156 27.20 10.65 22.63
N TRP A 157 28.40 11.14 22.36
CA TRP A 157 28.69 11.93 21.15
C TRP A 157 28.74 11.03 19.92
N PHE A 158 28.03 11.41 18.86
CA PHE A 158 28.03 10.70 17.59
C PHE A 158 28.72 11.53 16.52
N LEU A 159 29.67 10.93 15.82
CA LEU A 159 30.21 11.49 14.59
C LEU A 159 29.12 11.49 13.52
N ASN A 160 28.79 12.66 12.99
CA ASN A 160 27.83 12.80 11.90
C ASN A 160 28.58 12.87 10.57
N GLU A 161 28.58 11.75 9.83
CA GLU A 161 29.34 11.63 8.58
C GLU A 161 28.74 12.52 7.49
N MET A 162 29.61 13.02 6.60
CA MET A 162 29.18 13.69 5.38
C MET A 162 28.28 12.76 4.56
N VAL A 163 27.27 13.32 3.94
CA VAL A 163 26.33 12.53 3.16
C VAL A 163 27.03 11.92 1.93
N ASP A 164 27.05 10.60 1.85
CA ASP A 164 27.60 9.81 0.73
C ASP A 164 26.48 9.28 -0.21
N GLY A 165 25.29 9.88 -0.06
CA GLY A 165 24.11 9.69 -0.89
C GLY A 165 23.86 10.88 -1.82
N GLY A 166 22.62 11.02 -2.30
CA GLY A 166 22.21 12.09 -3.22
C GLY A 166 22.02 11.64 -4.67
N PRO A 167 21.23 12.38 -5.46
CA PRO A 167 21.16 12.19 -6.91
C PRO A 167 22.55 12.21 -7.55
N ASP A 168 22.74 11.33 -8.54
CA ASP A 168 24.03 11.10 -9.21
C ASP A 168 24.59 12.35 -9.93
N GLU A 169 23.75 13.34 -10.25
CA GLU A 169 24.05 14.51 -11.11
C GLU A 169 24.11 15.85 -10.34
N SER A 170 24.20 15.80 -9.02
CA SER A 170 24.05 16.97 -8.15
C SER A 170 25.07 16.96 -7.01
N THR A 171 25.42 18.16 -6.57
CA THR A 171 26.31 18.41 -5.43
C THR A 171 25.48 18.92 -4.26
N PHE A 172 25.71 18.36 -3.08
CA PHE A 172 25.03 18.75 -1.85
C PHE A 172 26.02 18.86 -0.72
N ASN A 173 25.75 19.79 0.18
CA ASN A 173 26.60 20.11 1.31
C ASN A 173 25.82 19.82 2.58
N GLY A 174 25.97 18.60 3.08
CA GLY A 174 25.32 18.19 4.31
C GLY A 174 25.84 16.86 4.85
N THR A 175 25.35 16.50 6.03
CA THR A 175 25.60 15.20 6.66
C THR A 175 24.47 14.21 6.37
N SER A 176 24.73 12.93 6.62
CA SER A 176 23.67 11.93 6.76
C SER A 176 22.66 12.33 7.84
N GLU A 177 21.47 11.75 7.76
CA GLU A 177 20.46 11.91 8.79
C GLU A 177 20.89 11.24 10.11
N PHE A 178 20.50 11.83 11.22
CA PHE A 178 20.64 11.27 12.56
C PHE A 178 19.26 11.13 13.20
N ILE A 179 18.80 9.90 13.48
CA ILE A 179 17.45 9.69 14.02
C ILE A 179 17.41 9.63 15.55
N THR A 180 16.30 10.08 16.13
CA THR A 180 16.01 10.02 17.57
C THR A 180 14.61 9.44 17.81
N GLY A 181 14.30 9.16 19.06
CA GLY A 181 12.98 8.86 19.61
C GLY A 181 12.23 10.08 20.12
N GLY A 182 12.50 11.28 19.58
CA GLY A 182 11.89 12.54 20.05
C GLY A 182 12.79 13.20 21.09
N ALA A 183 13.92 13.73 20.66
CA ALA A 183 14.88 14.39 21.54
C ALA A 183 14.44 15.81 21.86
N GLU A 184 14.57 16.19 23.13
CA GLU A 184 14.17 17.49 23.67
C GLU A 184 15.35 18.47 23.87
N ALA A 185 16.58 18.00 23.69
CA ALA A 185 17.77 18.85 23.73
C ALA A 185 18.87 18.34 22.79
N VAL A 186 19.75 19.23 22.34
CA VAL A 186 20.87 18.91 21.45
C VAL A 186 22.12 19.69 21.84
N GLN A 187 23.27 19.10 21.57
CA GLN A 187 24.54 19.80 21.57
C GLN A 187 25.34 19.41 20.33
N ALA A 188 25.94 20.38 19.67
CA ALA A 188 26.73 20.18 18.46
C ALA A 188 28.18 20.63 18.68
N SER A 189 29.10 19.89 18.10
CA SER A 189 30.53 20.18 18.11
C SER A 189 31.12 20.06 16.71
N VAL A 190 32.07 20.92 16.39
CA VAL A 190 32.97 20.77 15.24
C VAL A 190 34.40 20.75 15.72
N VAL A 191 35.11 19.67 15.40
CA VAL A 191 36.54 19.50 15.66
C VAL A 191 37.31 19.72 14.36
N GLY A 192 38.44 20.41 14.41
CA GLY A 192 39.24 20.76 13.24
C GLY A 192 40.05 22.04 13.46
N SER A 193 40.17 22.88 12.42
CA SER A 193 40.72 24.23 12.56
C SER A 193 39.64 25.29 12.34
N ALA A 194 39.75 26.43 13.04
CA ALA A 194 38.76 27.50 12.95
C ALA A 194 38.68 28.11 11.54
N GLU A 195 39.79 28.14 10.80
CA GLU A 195 39.84 28.61 9.41
C GLU A 195 39.21 27.63 8.41
N ALA A 196 38.98 26.40 8.83
CA ALA A 196 38.39 25.34 8.02
C ALA A 196 36.88 25.17 8.25
N LEU A 197 36.28 26.00 9.11
CA LEU A 197 34.84 25.99 9.35
C LEU A 197 34.07 26.35 8.06
N PRO A 198 33.05 25.56 7.68
CA PRO A 198 32.29 25.82 6.48
C PRO A 198 31.42 27.08 6.64
N ALA A 199 31.19 27.78 5.54
CA ALA A 199 30.29 28.94 5.52
C ALA A 199 28.83 28.49 5.64
N ASP A 200 28.01 29.29 6.34
CA ASP A 200 26.59 29.01 6.57
C ASP A 200 26.30 27.60 7.13
N LEU A 201 27.18 27.08 8.00
CA LEU A 201 26.93 25.83 8.70
C LEU A 201 25.69 25.97 9.56
N LYS A 202 24.75 25.05 9.39
CA LYS A 202 23.48 25.01 10.10
C LYS A 202 23.23 23.61 10.61
N LEU A 203 22.63 23.52 11.79
CA LEU A 203 22.00 22.30 12.29
C LEU A 203 20.49 22.40 12.07
N ALA A 204 19.92 21.44 11.35
CA ALA A 204 18.48 21.32 11.13
C ALA A 204 17.91 20.23 12.05
N LEU A 205 16.88 20.59 12.82
CA LEU A 205 16.14 19.69 13.71
C LEU A 205 14.72 19.53 13.21
N VAL A 206 14.40 18.33 12.72
CA VAL A 206 13.16 18.04 12.00
C VAL A 206 12.17 17.35 12.95
N PRO A 207 10.98 17.94 13.20
CA PRO A 207 9.96 17.35 14.06
C PRO A 207 9.24 16.19 13.38
N GLY A 208 8.35 15.52 14.13
CA GLY A 208 7.64 14.32 13.65
C GLY A 208 6.61 14.58 12.55
N GLN A 209 6.15 15.82 12.39
CA GLN A 209 5.33 16.31 11.28
C GLN A 209 5.87 17.69 10.85
N PRO A 210 6.93 17.75 10.03
CA PRO A 210 7.54 19.02 9.67
C PRO A 210 6.59 19.86 8.80
N GLN A 211 6.55 21.17 9.02
CA GLN A 211 5.85 22.14 8.19
C GLN A 211 6.47 23.54 8.36
N GLY A 212 7.14 24.02 7.31
CA GLY A 212 7.85 25.30 7.36
C GLY A 212 9.18 25.20 8.10
N GLU A 213 9.85 26.34 8.21
CA GLU A 213 11.15 26.45 8.89
C GLU A 213 11.11 27.64 9.85
N GLU A 214 11.81 27.51 10.96
CA GLU A 214 12.05 28.55 11.94
C GLU A 214 13.54 28.63 12.22
N VAL A 215 14.12 29.82 12.07
CA VAL A 215 15.53 30.06 12.42
C VAL A 215 15.57 30.53 13.87
N LEU A 216 16.35 29.83 14.70
CA LEU A 216 16.48 30.13 16.13
C LEU A 216 17.85 30.72 16.41
N GLU A 217 17.88 31.88 17.05
CA GLU A 217 19.10 32.53 17.54
C GLU A 217 19.34 32.22 19.03
N ALA A 218 20.58 32.43 19.51
CA ALA A 218 20.98 32.12 20.90
C ALA A 218 20.01 32.66 21.97
N SER A 219 19.54 33.89 21.79
CA SER A 219 18.62 34.54 22.74
C SER A 219 17.23 33.88 22.89
N GLN A 220 16.85 32.98 21.97
CA GLN A 220 15.57 32.29 21.97
C GLN A 220 15.63 30.90 22.62
N LEU A 221 16.83 30.39 22.90
CA LEU A 221 17.05 29.04 23.40
C LEU A 221 17.40 29.07 24.88
N ALA A 222 16.79 28.16 25.64
CA ALA A 222 17.24 27.87 26.98
C ALA A 222 18.41 26.89 26.93
N THR A 223 19.34 27.02 27.87
CA THR A 223 20.45 26.08 28.03
C THR A 223 20.22 25.19 29.25
N SER A 224 20.76 23.98 29.21
CA SER A 224 20.76 23.07 30.35
C SER A 224 22.14 22.51 30.65
N GLN A 225 22.25 21.84 31.79
CA GLN A 225 23.47 21.13 32.15
C GLN A 225 23.54 19.81 31.38
N ALA A 226 24.73 19.49 30.88
CA ALA A 226 25.04 18.21 30.28
C ALA A 226 26.24 17.58 31.00
N GLU A 227 26.04 16.38 31.51
CA GLU A 227 27.14 15.60 32.08
C GLU A 227 28.08 15.12 30.95
N PRO A 228 29.39 14.99 31.18
CA PRO A 228 30.32 14.45 30.18
C PRO A 228 29.89 13.06 29.70
N THR A 229 29.83 12.86 28.39
CA THR A 229 29.52 11.58 27.78
C THR A 229 30.64 11.15 26.82
N ALA A 230 30.84 9.84 26.69
CA ALA A 230 31.86 9.31 25.79
C ALA A 230 31.47 9.49 24.31
N VAL A 231 32.43 9.33 23.41
CA VAL A 231 32.15 9.19 21.97
C VAL A 231 31.63 7.78 21.69
N ALA A 232 30.55 7.68 20.91
CA ALA A 232 29.99 6.43 20.44
C ALA A 232 31.06 5.64 19.68
N SER A 233 31.47 4.51 20.25
CA SER A 233 32.53 3.68 19.65
C SER A 233 32.04 3.01 18.38
N GLN A 234 32.81 3.16 17.30
CA GLN A 234 32.61 2.35 16.10
C GLN A 234 33.14 0.92 16.27
N SER A 235 33.94 0.62 17.30
CA SER A 235 34.46 -0.73 17.54
C SER A 235 33.33 -1.69 17.96
N ALA A 236 33.23 -2.81 17.25
CA ALA A 236 32.26 -3.86 17.58
C ALA A 236 32.62 -4.48 18.94
N GLN A 237 31.70 -4.43 19.90
CA GLN A 237 31.83 -5.27 21.09
C GLN A 237 31.80 -6.74 20.66
N PRO A 238 32.68 -7.62 21.19
CA PRO A 238 32.63 -9.04 20.86
C PRO A 238 31.26 -9.59 21.20
N VAL A 239 30.53 -10.03 20.17
CA VAL A 239 29.30 -10.79 20.37
C VAL A 239 29.72 -12.08 21.06
N GLY A 240 29.40 -12.22 22.35
CA GLY A 240 29.53 -13.51 23.02
C GLY A 240 28.79 -14.59 22.21
N PRO A 241 29.22 -15.86 22.28
CA PRO A 241 28.50 -16.93 21.62
C PRO A 241 27.01 -16.89 22.04
N PRO A 242 26.08 -17.27 21.15
CA PRO A 242 24.67 -17.24 21.46
C PRO A 242 24.46 -17.95 22.80
N ALA A 243 23.71 -17.31 23.71
CA ALA A 243 23.26 -17.97 24.92
C ALA A 243 22.61 -19.29 24.49
N THR A 244 23.21 -20.40 24.92
CA THR A 244 22.72 -21.74 24.63
C THR A 244 21.26 -21.82 25.06
N PRO A 245 20.38 -22.47 24.27
CA PRO A 245 19.03 -22.74 24.73
C PRO A 245 19.12 -23.49 26.04
N VAL A 246 18.53 -22.92 27.09
CA VAL A 246 18.36 -23.63 28.35
C VAL A 246 17.35 -24.75 28.05
N GLU A 247 17.86 -25.96 27.83
CA GLU A 247 17.04 -27.17 27.84
C GLU A 247 16.36 -27.29 29.21
N PRO A 248 15.05 -27.56 29.27
CA PRO A 248 14.41 -27.88 30.53
C PRO A 248 14.90 -29.26 30.98
N THR A 249 15.81 -29.27 31.95
CA THR A 249 16.18 -30.47 32.68
C THR A 249 15.01 -30.92 33.57
N THR A 250 14.69 -32.19 33.41
CA THR A 250 13.72 -33.02 34.13
C THR A 250 13.76 -32.89 35.66
N ALA A 251 12.56 -32.91 36.26
CA ALA A 251 12.34 -33.42 37.61
C ALA A 251 11.09 -34.33 37.63
N PRO A 252 11.01 -35.31 38.55
CA PRO A 252 10.45 -36.64 38.26
C PRO A 252 9.00 -36.86 38.76
N GLY A 253 8.33 -37.82 38.12
CA GLY A 253 7.64 -38.90 38.84
C GLY A 253 6.17 -38.71 39.23
N ALA A 254 5.31 -39.32 38.41
CA ALA A 254 4.13 -40.13 38.78
C ALA A 254 2.96 -39.48 39.55
N ALA A 255 1.80 -39.40 38.88
CA ALA A 255 0.58 -40.13 39.28
C ALA A 255 -0.49 -40.07 38.17
N GLU A 256 -0.82 -41.26 37.66
CA GLU A 256 -2.09 -41.79 37.15
C GLU A 256 -3.12 -40.93 36.37
N ALA A 257 -3.55 -41.50 35.24
CA ALA A 257 -4.76 -41.19 34.49
C ALA A 257 -6.04 -41.54 35.29
N PRO A 258 -7.24 -41.10 34.86
CA PRO A 258 -7.92 -41.85 33.81
C PRO A 258 -8.69 -41.02 32.76
N GLU A 259 -8.94 -41.71 31.65
CA GLU A 259 -9.82 -41.36 30.54
C GLU A 259 -11.25 -40.98 30.98
N GLN A 260 -11.93 -40.09 30.22
CA GLN A 260 -13.26 -40.38 29.66
C GLN A 260 -13.83 -39.30 28.71
N SER A 261 -14.31 -39.81 27.58
CA SER A 261 -15.56 -39.49 26.88
C SER A 261 -15.73 -38.21 26.04
N ALA A 262 -16.04 -38.49 24.77
CA ALA A 262 -16.59 -37.61 23.75
C ALA A 262 -17.95 -36.97 24.13
N ALA A 263 -18.21 -35.77 23.60
CA ALA A 263 -19.51 -35.36 23.02
C ALA A 263 -19.42 -33.95 22.36
N SER A 264 -19.72 -33.88 21.06
CA SER A 264 -20.51 -32.77 20.48
C SER A 264 -22.00 -33.00 20.84
N PRO A 265 -22.97 -32.07 20.69
CA PRO A 265 -22.99 -30.83 19.88
C PRO A 265 -23.68 -29.60 20.57
N ALA A 266 -23.70 -28.44 19.92
CA ALA A 266 -24.94 -27.70 19.52
C ALA A 266 -24.73 -26.19 19.33
N VAL A 267 -25.34 -25.70 18.24
CA VAL A 267 -25.58 -24.30 17.87
C VAL A 267 -26.86 -23.81 18.56
N PRO A 268 -26.94 -22.54 18.99
CA PRO A 268 -27.88 -21.58 18.39
C PRO A 268 -27.22 -20.18 18.26
N GLY A 269 -27.61 -19.22 17.44
CA GLY A 269 -28.80 -18.98 16.63
C GLY A 269 -28.73 -17.50 16.23
N SER A 270 -29.14 -17.20 15.01
CA SER A 270 -29.14 -15.87 14.38
C SER A 270 -30.12 -14.87 15.03
N ALA A 271 -29.71 -13.62 15.18
CA ALA A 271 -30.60 -12.45 15.13
C ALA A 271 -29.84 -11.20 14.64
N SER A 272 -30.39 -10.53 13.62
CA SER A 272 -29.98 -9.19 13.15
C SER A 272 -31.08 -8.15 13.52
N PRO A 273 -30.95 -6.85 13.22
CA PRO A 273 -30.81 -5.82 14.25
C PRO A 273 -31.96 -4.78 14.26
N THR A 274 -32.09 -4.01 15.34
CA THR A 274 -32.87 -2.76 15.31
C THR A 274 -32.25 -1.69 16.20
N GLY A 275 -31.92 -0.53 15.60
CA GLY A 275 -32.20 0.79 16.17
C GLY A 275 -31.12 1.50 17.01
N GLY A 276 -30.33 2.36 16.35
CA GLY A 276 -30.43 3.82 16.56
C GLY A 276 -29.65 4.52 17.69
N MET A 277 -28.70 5.37 17.25
CA MET A 277 -28.21 6.65 17.81
C MET A 277 -27.08 6.69 18.86
N GLY A 278 -25.91 7.16 18.38
CA GLY A 278 -25.17 8.28 18.96
C GLY A 278 -24.03 7.98 19.94
N LEU A 279 -22.77 8.23 19.53
CA LEU A 279 -21.81 9.18 20.14
C LEU A 279 -20.33 8.88 19.75
N ALA A 280 -19.64 9.96 19.35
CA ALA A 280 -18.20 10.29 19.42
C ALA A 280 -17.12 9.45 18.68
N PRO A 281 -16.17 10.12 17.97
CA PRO A 281 -15.01 9.49 17.34
C PRO A 281 -13.83 9.43 18.33
N GLY A 282 -13.10 8.31 18.33
CA GLY A 282 -11.86 8.24 19.08
C GLY A 282 -11.51 6.83 19.56
N VAL A 283 -11.12 5.95 18.63
CA VAL A 283 -10.14 4.89 18.93
C VAL A 283 -9.41 4.60 17.62
N GLY A 284 -8.09 4.82 17.61
CA GLY A 284 -7.24 4.58 16.46
C GLY A 284 -7.32 3.13 16.00
N THR A 285 -7.96 2.89 14.87
CA THR A 285 -7.87 1.62 14.16
C THR A 285 -6.49 1.54 13.52
N ALA A 286 -5.70 0.56 13.94
CA ALA A 286 -4.47 0.17 13.26
C ALA A 286 -4.75 0.02 11.76
N LEU A 287 -4.19 0.94 10.97
CA LEU A 287 -4.36 0.98 9.52
C LEU A 287 -3.66 -0.25 8.92
N ALA A 288 -4.47 -1.11 8.30
CA ALA A 288 -4.01 -2.33 7.64
C ALA A 288 -2.97 -2.01 6.56
N ALA A 289 -1.76 -2.53 6.71
CA ALA A 289 -0.65 -2.41 5.76
C ALA A 289 -1.04 -2.91 4.36
N ALA A 290 -0.66 -2.17 3.32
CA ALA A 290 -0.99 -2.53 1.94
C ALA A 290 -0.07 -3.65 1.43
N THR A 291 -0.63 -4.77 0.99
CA THR A 291 0.11 -5.85 0.32
C THR A 291 0.25 -5.58 -1.18
N ALA A 292 1.03 -4.57 -1.55
CA ALA A 292 1.33 -4.25 -2.95
C ALA A 292 2.21 -5.31 -3.65
N ASN A 293 2.03 -5.59 -4.95
CA ASN A 293 2.85 -6.43 -5.84
C ASN A 293 3.28 -7.81 -5.26
N GLY A 294 2.44 -8.34 -4.36
CA GLY A 294 2.79 -9.33 -3.34
C GLY A 294 4.25 -9.28 -2.89
N LEU A 295 4.56 -8.13 -2.30
CA LEU A 295 5.64 -7.92 -1.37
C LEU A 295 5.68 -9.05 -0.35
N PRO A 296 6.87 -9.46 0.08
CA PRO A 296 7.06 -10.65 0.90
C PRO A 296 6.75 -10.38 2.39
N VAL A 297 6.52 -9.11 2.72
CA VAL A 297 6.16 -8.58 4.04
C VAL A 297 5.14 -7.46 3.87
N SER A 298 4.39 -7.17 4.92
CA SER A 298 3.57 -5.97 5.00
C SER A 298 4.43 -4.71 4.90
N VAL A 299 4.07 -3.80 4.00
CA VAL A 299 4.74 -2.51 3.83
C VAL A 299 3.77 -1.38 4.10
N THR A 300 4.16 -0.46 4.97
CA THR A 300 3.48 0.81 5.22
C THR A 300 3.75 1.74 4.04
N THR A 301 2.72 2.06 3.26
CA THR A 301 2.88 2.92 2.07
C THR A 301 3.09 4.38 2.45
N ARG A 302 3.52 5.18 1.47
CA ARG A 302 3.67 6.64 1.62
C ARG A 302 2.42 7.32 2.16
N GLU A 303 1.25 6.94 1.66
CA GLU A 303 -0.02 7.47 2.17
C GLU A 303 -0.29 7.05 3.62
N GLN A 304 0.11 5.83 4.01
CA GLN A 304 -0.14 5.29 5.34
C GLN A 304 0.76 5.91 6.42
N TRP A 305 2.05 6.15 6.12
CA TRP A 305 2.94 6.83 7.07
C TRP A 305 2.82 8.36 7.03
N GLY A 306 2.01 8.92 6.13
CA GLY A 306 1.71 10.35 6.07
C GLY A 306 2.73 11.17 5.30
N ALA A 307 3.25 10.66 4.18
CA ALA A 307 4.13 11.41 3.28
C ALA A 307 3.44 12.68 2.79
N ASN A 308 4.04 13.84 3.07
CA ASN A 308 3.54 15.10 2.55
C ASN A 308 3.86 15.21 1.05
N PRO A 309 2.87 15.15 0.15
CA PRO A 309 3.13 15.18 -1.29
C PRO A 309 3.74 16.50 -1.77
N ALA A 310 3.66 17.58 -0.99
CA ALA A 310 4.22 18.89 -1.35
C ALA A 310 5.76 18.90 -1.38
N TYR A 311 6.44 17.98 -0.69
CA TYR A 311 7.91 17.88 -0.72
C TYR A 311 8.43 17.12 -1.94
N MET A 312 7.54 16.44 -2.68
CA MET A 312 7.93 15.64 -3.83
C MET A 312 8.23 16.54 -5.02
N SER A 313 9.50 16.70 -5.37
CA SER A 313 9.93 17.34 -6.63
C SER A 313 10.62 16.36 -7.59
N TRP A 314 10.99 15.16 -7.13
CA TRP A 314 11.68 14.17 -7.95
C TRP A 314 10.72 13.36 -8.83
N SER A 315 11.09 13.13 -10.10
CA SER A 315 10.38 12.22 -11.00
C SER A 315 11.07 10.85 -11.06
N PRO A 316 10.44 9.75 -10.62
CA PRO A 316 11.11 8.45 -10.51
C PRO A 316 11.49 7.88 -11.89
N THR A 317 12.74 7.42 -12.01
CA THR A 317 13.25 6.73 -13.19
C THR A 317 13.51 5.25 -12.86
N TYR A 318 12.88 4.33 -13.59
CA TYR A 318 13.00 2.90 -13.31
C TYR A 318 14.14 2.28 -14.12
N ALA A 319 15.11 1.70 -13.43
CA ALA A 319 16.24 1.02 -14.05
C ALA A 319 16.19 -0.49 -13.82
N THR A 320 16.86 -1.27 -14.67
CA THR A 320 17.11 -2.69 -14.39
C THR A 320 18.01 -2.76 -13.15
N ALA A 321 17.57 -3.48 -12.14
CA ALA A 321 18.28 -3.56 -10.87
C ALA A 321 18.43 -5.02 -10.44
N THR A 322 19.64 -5.39 -10.03
CA THR A 322 20.01 -6.79 -9.73
C THR A 322 20.91 -6.93 -8.50
N HIS A 323 21.06 -5.84 -7.72
CA HIS A 323 21.87 -5.74 -6.52
C HIS A 323 21.10 -5.00 -5.42
N VAL A 324 21.48 -5.18 -4.16
CA VAL A 324 20.83 -4.54 -3.00
C VAL A 324 21.90 -3.88 -2.15
N VAL A 325 21.76 -2.59 -1.85
CA VAL A 325 22.63 -1.87 -0.91
C VAL A 325 21.91 -1.77 0.43
N VAL A 326 22.53 -2.31 1.47
CA VAL A 326 22.05 -2.24 2.85
C VAL A 326 22.67 -1.03 3.54
N HIS A 327 21.81 -0.24 4.16
CA HIS A 327 22.13 1.00 4.87
C HIS A 327 21.73 0.93 6.33
N HIS A 328 22.17 1.93 7.09
CA HIS A 328 21.56 2.32 8.34
C HIS A 328 21.30 3.84 8.33
N THR A 329 20.50 4.36 9.27
CA THR A 329 20.18 5.81 9.37
C THR A 329 20.95 6.52 10.49
N ALA A 330 21.93 5.86 11.12
CA ALA A 330 22.56 6.29 12.38
C ALA A 330 21.51 6.60 13.49
N GLY A 331 21.89 7.28 14.58
CA GLY A 331 20.96 7.70 15.64
C GLY A 331 21.03 6.95 16.96
N THR A 332 20.20 7.36 17.92
CA THR A 332 20.25 6.86 19.31
C THR A 332 19.62 5.48 19.52
N ASN A 333 18.86 4.99 18.54
CA ASN A 333 18.03 3.78 18.65
C ASN A 333 16.94 3.82 19.73
N ASN A 334 16.63 4.95 20.37
CA ASN A 334 15.70 4.99 21.52
C ASN A 334 14.21 5.01 21.15
N TYR A 335 13.87 5.13 19.86
CA TYR A 335 12.49 5.25 19.40
C TYR A 335 11.62 3.99 19.63
N SER A 336 10.32 4.23 19.83
CA SER A 336 9.27 3.21 19.90
C SER A 336 8.72 2.84 18.51
N ALA A 337 8.06 1.68 18.38
CA ALA A 337 7.46 1.24 17.11
C ALA A 337 6.41 2.22 16.57
N ALA A 338 5.71 2.94 17.46
CA ALA A 338 4.72 3.94 17.10
C ALA A 338 5.34 5.24 16.56
N GLN A 339 6.60 5.51 16.86
CA GLN A 339 7.34 6.69 16.40
C GLN A 339 8.00 6.48 15.03
N SER A 340 8.13 5.23 14.55
CA SER A 340 8.73 4.93 13.25
C SER A 340 8.16 5.76 12.09
N PRO A 341 6.83 5.97 11.94
CA PRO A 341 6.28 6.85 10.91
C PRO A 341 6.73 8.31 11.02
N SER A 342 6.89 8.84 12.24
CA SER A 342 7.39 10.21 12.48
C SER A 342 8.83 10.36 12.00
N ILE A 343 9.67 9.38 12.30
CA ILE A 343 11.07 9.34 11.83
C ILE A 343 11.11 9.28 10.30
N VAL A 344 10.31 8.39 9.68
CA VAL A 344 10.26 8.29 8.20
C VAL A 344 9.83 9.61 7.56
N ARG A 345 8.87 10.34 8.15
CA ARG A 345 8.50 11.70 7.70
C ARG A 345 9.63 12.70 7.87
N GLY A 346 10.36 12.64 8.99
CA GLY A 346 11.53 13.48 9.23
C GLY A 346 12.65 13.24 8.21
N ILE A 347 12.98 11.97 7.94
CA ILE A 347 13.99 11.60 6.93
C ILE A 347 13.53 12.05 5.54
N TYR A 348 12.23 11.90 5.23
CA TYR A 348 11.69 12.38 3.97
C TYR A 348 11.84 13.89 3.81
N HIS A 349 11.50 14.69 4.83
CA HIS A 349 11.70 16.14 4.78
C HIS A 349 13.18 16.51 4.67
N TYR A 350 14.03 15.90 5.50
CA TYR A 350 15.46 16.17 5.48
C TYR A 350 16.07 15.90 4.11
N HIS A 351 15.77 14.76 3.50
CA HIS A 351 16.25 14.45 2.16
C HIS A 351 15.60 15.32 1.07
N ALA A 352 14.28 15.41 1.04
CA ALA A 352 13.58 16.03 -0.07
C ALA A 352 13.68 17.56 -0.08
N VAL A 353 13.70 18.18 1.11
CA VAL A 353 13.67 19.63 1.30
C VAL A 353 15.00 20.14 1.80
N THR A 354 15.48 19.67 2.95
CA THR A 354 16.69 20.23 3.60
C THR A 354 17.96 19.98 2.78
N LEU A 355 18.09 18.80 2.17
CA LEU A 355 19.17 18.47 1.23
C LEU A 355 18.80 18.71 -0.24
N ASP A 356 17.59 19.18 -0.54
CA ASP A 356 17.09 19.41 -1.91
C ASP A 356 17.19 18.18 -2.85
N TRP A 357 17.05 16.97 -2.31
CA TRP A 357 17.02 15.75 -3.14
C TRP A 357 15.66 15.49 -3.75
N GLY A 358 14.62 16.25 -3.43
CA GLY A 358 13.28 16.10 -4.02
C GLY A 358 12.51 14.81 -3.75
N ASP A 359 13.11 13.77 -3.16
CA ASP A 359 12.45 12.64 -2.49
C ASP A 359 13.45 11.85 -1.63
N ILE A 360 12.93 11.02 -0.71
CA ILE A 360 13.71 10.19 0.21
C ILE A 360 14.67 9.24 -0.53
N GLY A 361 15.94 9.20 -0.09
CA GLY A 361 17.03 8.47 -0.74
C GLY A 361 16.81 6.98 -0.96
N TYR A 362 16.27 6.29 0.06
CA TYR A 362 16.16 4.83 0.13
C TYR A 362 14.88 4.31 -0.52
N ASN A 363 14.92 3.11 -1.12
CA ASN A 363 13.71 2.48 -1.64
C ASN A 363 12.79 2.01 -0.50
N PHE A 364 13.35 1.43 0.56
CA PHE A 364 12.62 1.03 1.75
C PHE A 364 13.40 1.32 3.01
N LEU A 365 12.68 1.64 4.09
CA LEU A 365 13.21 1.79 5.44
C LEU A 365 12.63 0.70 6.32
N ILE A 366 13.45 0.09 7.17
CA ILE A 366 13.08 -1.03 8.03
C ILE A 366 13.46 -0.70 9.45
N ASP A 367 12.47 -0.63 10.34
CA ASP A 367 12.72 -0.31 11.74
C ASP A 367 13.22 -1.52 12.55
N LYS A 368 13.70 -1.26 13.78
CA LYS A 368 14.21 -2.31 14.67
C LYS A 368 13.13 -3.30 15.14
N TYR A 369 11.85 -3.04 14.85
CA TYR A 369 10.72 -3.92 15.15
C TYR A 369 10.33 -4.81 13.95
N GLY A 370 10.92 -4.56 12.78
CA GLY A 370 10.66 -5.26 11.52
C GLY A 370 9.52 -4.67 10.69
N GLN A 371 9.04 -3.46 11.02
CA GLN A 371 8.11 -2.73 10.15
C GLN A 371 8.87 -2.21 8.93
N VAL A 372 8.26 -2.34 7.76
CA VAL A 372 8.84 -1.89 6.49
C VAL A 372 8.03 -0.73 5.94
N PHE A 373 8.71 0.35 5.58
CA PHE A 373 8.13 1.57 5.04
C PHE A 373 8.57 1.75 3.60
N GLU A 374 7.62 2.09 2.72
CA GLU A 374 7.96 2.57 1.39
C GLU A 374 8.67 3.92 1.50
N GLY A 375 9.94 3.96 1.10
CA GLY A 375 10.70 5.19 0.93
C GLY A 375 10.40 5.78 -0.45
N ARG A 376 11.37 5.71 -1.36
CA ARG A 376 11.37 6.30 -2.71
C ARG A 376 10.04 6.00 -3.42
N TYR A 377 9.38 7.05 -3.89
CA TYR A 377 8.08 6.95 -4.54
C TYR A 377 8.13 5.96 -5.72
N GLY A 378 7.20 5.01 -5.71
CA GLY A 378 7.07 3.99 -6.76
C GLY A 378 7.80 2.68 -6.47
N SER A 379 8.54 2.55 -5.36
CA SER A 379 9.26 1.32 -5.01
C SER A 379 8.32 0.12 -4.82
N THR A 380 7.15 0.32 -4.21
CA THR A 380 6.15 -0.76 -4.04
C THR A 380 5.53 -1.20 -5.36
N ARG A 381 5.54 -0.34 -6.38
CA ARG A 381 4.89 -0.54 -7.68
C ARG A 381 5.86 -0.97 -8.78
N ALA A 382 7.14 -1.12 -8.47
CA ALA A 382 8.17 -1.46 -9.44
C ALA A 382 7.91 -2.83 -10.11
N ALA A 383 8.05 -2.87 -11.44
CA ALA A 383 7.96 -4.09 -12.24
C ALA A 383 9.09 -5.07 -11.89
N ALA A 384 8.92 -6.36 -12.21
CA ALA A 384 9.92 -7.38 -11.94
C ALA A 384 11.28 -7.02 -12.58
N GLY A 385 12.35 -7.09 -11.79
CA GLY A 385 13.72 -6.72 -12.21
C GLY A 385 13.95 -5.22 -12.41
N LYS A 386 13.01 -4.37 -12.03
CA LYS A 386 13.14 -2.90 -12.05
C LYS A 386 13.07 -2.33 -10.63
N MET A 387 13.69 -1.17 -10.43
CA MET A 387 13.56 -0.36 -9.22
C MET A 387 13.71 1.13 -9.59
N PRO A 388 12.94 2.06 -9.00
CA PRO A 388 13.22 3.48 -9.17
C PRO A 388 14.62 3.79 -8.60
N ALA A 389 15.42 4.52 -9.35
CA ALA A 389 16.74 4.94 -8.93
C ALA A 389 16.66 5.71 -7.60
N GLY A 390 17.53 5.31 -6.66
CA GLY A 390 17.66 5.94 -5.36
C GLY A 390 18.54 7.17 -5.36
N ALA A 391 18.85 7.64 -4.15
CA ALA A 391 19.84 8.66 -3.83
C ALA A 391 20.55 8.23 -2.53
N HIS A 392 20.77 6.93 -2.39
CA HIS A 392 21.23 6.31 -1.17
C HIS A 392 22.71 5.90 -1.24
N ALA A 393 23.27 5.71 -2.44
CA ALA A 393 24.67 5.33 -2.62
C ALA A 393 25.18 5.88 -3.95
N ARG A 394 25.92 6.98 -3.91
CA ARG A 394 26.35 7.69 -5.12
C ARG A 394 27.13 6.76 -6.06
N GLY A 395 26.80 6.82 -7.35
CA GLY A 395 27.37 5.92 -8.36
C GLY A 395 26.84 4.49 -8.37
N ALA A 396 26.15 4.05 -7.31
CA ALA A 396 25.45 2.77 -7.21
C ALA A 396 23.92 2.91 -7.02
N ASN A 397 23.39 4.13 -7.11
CA ASN A 397 21.95 4.42 -7.03
C ASN A 397 21.15 3.69 -8.11
N THR A 398 21.63 3.75 -9.35
CA THR A 398 21.00 3.07 -10.48
C THR A 398 21.46 1.62 -10.56
N GLY A 399 20.50 0.69 -10.57
CA GLY A 399 20.78 -0.74 -10.68
C GLY A 399 20.76 -1.50 -9.36
N THR A 400 20.43 -0.81 -8.27
CA THR A 400 20.28 -1.38 -6.94
C THR A 400 18.89 -1.12 -6.36
N MET A 401 18.57 -1.82 -5.28
CA MET A 401 17.52 -1.44 -4.32
C MET A 401 18.20 -1.04 -3.01
N GLY A 402 17.91 0.14 -2.48
CA GLY A 402 18.39 0.61 -1.19
C GLY A 402 17.46 0.22 -0.05
N LEU A 403 17.96 -0.55 0.92
CA LEU A 403 17.25 -0.93 2.15
C LEU A 403 17.95 -0.30 3.35
N SER A 404 17.31 0.66 4.03
CA SER A 404 17.88 1.32 5.21
C SER A 404 17.33 0.76 6.51
N MET A 405 18.22 0.22 7.35
CA MET A 405 17.90 -0.17 8.72
C MET A 405 17.83 1.08 9.59
N MET A 406 16.65 1.46 10.06
CA MET A 406 16.51 2.65 10.91
C MET A 406 17.21 2.43 12.25
N GLY A 407 18.29 3.17 12.49
CA GLY A 407 19.12 3.11 13.69
C GLY A 407 20.63 3.13 13.43
N ASP A 408 21.41 3.17 14.51
CA ASP A 408 22.86 2.97 14.49
C ASP A 408 23.24 1.52 14.85
N TYR A 409 24.02 0.89 13.98
CA TYR A 409 24.48 -0.49 14.13
C TYR A 409 26.00 -0.60 14.08
N SER A 410 26.67 0.48 14.49
CA SER A 410 28.12 0.54 14.62
C SER A 410 28.61 -0.38 15.74
N SER A 411 27.97 -0.32 16.91
CA SER A 411 28.30 -1.14 18.09
C SER A 411 27.13 -1.98 18.61
N VAL A 412 25.91 -1.68 18.19
CA VAL A 412 24.68 -2.40 18.60
C VAL A 412 24.23 -3.34 17.47
N ALA A 413 23.73 -4.52 17.84
CA ALA A 413 23.22 -5.47 16.86
C ALA A 413 21.81 -5.07 16.36
N PRO A 414 21.56 -5.10 15.04
CA PRO A 414 20.19 -5.05 14.52
C PRO A 414 19.36 -6.21 15.08
N SER A 415 18.07 -5.97 15.29
CA SER A 415 17.19 -7.02 15.82
C SER A 415 16.99 -8.15 14.81
N ALA A 416 16.67 -9.36 15.29
CA ALA A 416 16.35 -10.49 14.42
C ALA A 416 15.17 -10.20 13.47
N SER A 417 14.16 -9.45 13.94
CA SER A 417 13.01 -9.05 13.13
C SER A 417 13.41 -8.11 11.99
N GLN A 418 14.30 -7.16 12.25
CA GLN A 418 14.82 -6.22 11.25
C GLN A 418 15.69 -6.94 10.22
N ILE A 419 16.65 -7.77 10.65
CA ILE A 419 17.48 -8.59 9.75
C ILE A 419 16.62 -9.50 8.87
N LYS A 420 15.60 -10.13 9.45
CA LYS A 420 14.64 -10.95 8.71
C LYS A 420 13.90 -10.14 7.65
N ALA A 421 13.34 -8.99 8.01
CA ALA A 421 12.62 -8.13 7.07
C ALA A 421 13.53 -7.65 5.92
N VAL A 422 14.77 -7.22 6.22
CA VAL A 422 15.77 -6.83 5.21
C VAL A 422 16.11 -7.99 4.28
N GLY A 423 16.43 -9.17 4.82
CA GLY A 423 16.75 -10.35 4.03
C GLY A 423 15.57 -10.82 3.17
N THR A 424 14.37 -10.82 3.71
CA THR A 424 13.15 -11.20 3.00
C THR A 424 12.84 -10.23 1.86
N MET A 425 12.95 -8.92 2.08
CA MET A 425 12.80 -7.89 1.04
C MET A 425 13.87 -8.01 -0.05
N ALA A 426 15.14 -8.18 0.33
CA ALA A 426 16.25 -8.34 -0.61
C ALA A 426 16.06 -9.58 -1.48
N GLY A 427 15.71 -10.72 -0.89
CA GLY A 427 15.48 -11.97 -1.59
C GLY A 427 14.29 -11.92 -2.54
N TRP A 428 13.16 -11.35 -2.11
CA TRP A 428 12.01 -11.09 -2.99
C TRP A 428 12.45 -10.31 -4.22
N PHE A 429 13.08 -9.15 -4.02
CA PHE A 429 13.51 -8.28 -5.11
C PHE A 429 14.46 -8.99 -6.09
N LEU A 430 15.49 -9.66 -5.57
CA LEU A 430 16.46 -10.40 -6.39
C LEU A 430 15.79 -11.55 -7.15
N GLY A 431 14.83 -12.24 -6.54
CA GLY A 431 14.04 -13.28 -7.19
C GLY A 431 13.22 -12.73 -8.35
N ARG A 432 12.60 -11.55 -8.18
CA ARG A 432 11.89 -10.83 -9.28
C ARG A 432 12.84 -10.41 -10.40
N ALA A 433 14.09 -10.13 -10.07
CA ALA A 433 15.13 -9.81 -11.04
C ALA A 433 15.72 -11.05 -11.74
N GLY A 434 15.23 -12.27 -11.41
CA GLY A 434 15.74 -13.52 -11.98
C GLY A 434 17.10 -13.95 -11.41
N VAL A 435 17.54 -13.37 -10.30
CA VAL A 435 18.78 -13.75 -9.61
C VAL A 435 18.49 -14.97 -8.74
N SER A 436 19.09 -16.11 -9.09
CA SER A 436 18.91 -17.39 -8.39
C SER A 436 19.89 -17.62 -7.23
N ASP A 437 21.05 -16.96 -7.27
CA ASP A 437 22.06 -16.99 -6.22
C ASP A 437 22.21 -15.60 -5.61
N ALA A 438 21.57 -15.41 -4.44
CA ALA A 438 21.63 -14.17 -3.66
C ALA A 438 22.89 -14.08 -2.78
N ARG A 439 23.64 -15.19 -2.62
CA ARG A 439 24.91 -15.23 -1.89
C ARG A 439 26.10 -14.89 -2.78
N GLY A 440 25.95 -15.08 -4.08
CA GLY A 440 26.98 -14.82 -5.08
C GLY A 440 27.28 -13.34 -5.33
N SER A 441 28.22 -13.12 -6.24
CA SER A 441 28.64 -11.80 -6.74
C SER A 441 28.42 -11.71 -8.24
N ALA A 442 28.29 -10.49 -8.76
CA ALA A 442 28.13 -10.24 -10.18
C ALA A 442 28.78 -8.92 -10.61
N PRO A 443 29.06 -8.74 -11.92
CA PRO A 443 29.50 -7.46 -12.45
C PRO A 443 28.46 -6.36 -12.22
N PHE A 444 28.92 -5.19 -11.82
CA PHE A 444 28.13 -3.98 -11.60
C PHE A 444 28.83 -2.78 -12.22
N THR A 445 28.09 -1.98 -13.00
CA THR A 445 28.64 -0.78 -13.66
C THR A 445 28.32 0.47 -12.86
N ILE A 446 29.37 1.16 -12.43
CA ILE A 446 29.32 2.39 -11.64
C ILE A 446 28.88 3.55 -12.54
N LYS A 447 27.94 4.38 -12.08
CA LYS A 447 27.38 5.50 -12.88
C LYS A 447 28.12 6.81 -12.68
N THR A 448 28.43 7.14 -11.45
CA THR A 448 29.10 8.38 -11.04
C THR A 448 30.35 8.03 -10.26
N THR A 449 31.40 8.84 -10.40
CA THR A 449 32.66 8.60 -9.69
C THR A 449 32.46 8.90 -8.21
N GLU A 450 32.76 7.91 -7.37
CA GLU A 450 32.82 8.03 -5.91
C GLU A 450 34.02 7.18 -5.44
N LYS A 451 33.79 6.04 -4.79
CA LYS A 451 34.83 5.04 -4.50
C LYS A 451 35.43 4.39 -5.75
N TYR A 452 34.63 4.26 -6.79
CA TYR A 452 35.02 3.70 -8.08
C TYR A 452 34.78 4.72 -9.20
N ALA A 453 35.59 4.68 -10.25
CA ALA A 453 35.43 5.58 -11.39
C ALA A 453 34.13 5.32 -12.16
N ALA A 454 33.46 6.38 -12.63
CA ALA A 454 32.30 6.28 -13.51
C ALA A 454 32.61 5.40 -14.74
N GLY A 455 31.67 4.51 -15.07
CA GLY A 455 31.80 3.52 -16.16
C GLY A 455 32.61 2.27 -15.80
N ALA A 456 33.30 2.25 -14.65
CA ALA A 456 34.00 1.04 -14.20
C ALA A 456 32.99 -0.10 -13.96
N THR A 457 33.37 -1.31 -14.36
CA THR A 457 32.63 -2.52 -14.02
C THR A 457 33.39 -3.28 -12.94
N VAL A 458 32.79 -3.35 -11.75
CA VAL A 458 33.34 -4.01 -10.57
C VAL A 458 32.52 -5.25 -10.22
N THR A 459 33.16 -6.29 -9.69
CA THR A 459 32.42 -7.47 -9.22
C THR A 459 31.99 -7.25 -7.77
N LEU A 460 30.68 -7.14 -7.52
CA LEU A 460 30.12 -6.86 -6.20
C LEU A 460 29.22 -8.02 -5.73
N PRO A 461 29.12 -8.29 -4.42
CA PRO A 461 28.11 -9.18 -3.88
C PRO A 461 26.70 -8.71 -4.29
N ARG A 462 25.77 -9.65 -4.53
CA ARG A 462 24.36 -9.30 -4.84
C ARG A 462 23.69 -8.46 -3.76
N ILE A 463 24.11 -8.66 -2.51
CA ILE A 463 23.68 -7.88 -1.34
C ILE A 463 24.95 -7.37 -0.68
N LEU A 464 25.11 -6.06 -0.62
CA LEU A 464 26.33 -5.36 -0.21
C LEU A 464 25.99 -4.28 0.82
N GLY A 465 26.97 -3.86 1.62
CA GLY A 465 26.82 -2.69 2.49
C GLY A 465 27.14 -1.40 1.72
N HIS A 466 26.66 -0.26 2.20
CA HIS A 466 26.98 1.03 1.58
C HIS A 466 28.49 1.27 1.45
N ARG A 467 29.24 0.99 2.51
CA ARG A 467 30.72 1.06 2.54
C ARG A 467 31.45 0.27 1.46
N ASP A 468 30.79 -0.68 0.79
CA ASP A 468 31.41 -1.44 -0.30
C ASP A 468 31.56 -0.57 -1.56
N VAL A 469 30.73 0.47 -1.72
CA VAL A 469 30.69 1.36 -2.90
C VAL A 469 30.86 2.84 -2.58
N GLY A 470 30.81 3.22 -1.30
CA GLY A 470 30.99 4.58 -0.79
C GLY A 470 32.09 4.69 0.29
N TYR A 471 32.46 5.92 0.63
CA TYR A 471 33.39 6.28 1.71
C TYR A 471 32.63 6.60 3.00
N THR A 472 32.06 5.57 3.62
CA THR A 472 31.20 5.70 4.80
C THR A 472 31.36 4.49 5.73
N ALA A 473 31.05 4.66 7.03
CA ALA A 473 30.87 3.55 7.96
C ALA A 473 29.54 2.81 7.77
N CYS A 474 28.59 3.31 6.99
CA CYS A 474 27.29 2.67 6.77
C CYS A 474 27.42 1.24 6.18
N PRO A 475 26.72 0.20 6.71
CA PRO A 475 25.61 0.21 7.65
C PRO A 475 26.01 -0.04 9.13
N GLY A 476 27.17 0.48 9.57
CA GLY A 476 27.75 0.21 10.89
C GLY A 476 28.48 -1.14 10.96
N ASN A 477 29.46 -1.28 11.86
CA ASN A 477 30.32 -2.47 11.93
C ASN A 477 29.56 -3.74 12.31
N VAL A 478 28.67 -3.67 13.30
CA VAL A 478 27.82 -4.81 13.67
C VAL A 478 26.78 -5.08 12.57
N GLY A 479 26.15 -4.05 12.00
CA GLY A 479 25.24 -4.20 10.87
C GLY A 479 25.89 -4.89 9.66
N TYR A 480 27.10 -4.46 9.29
CA TYR A 480 27.88 -5.03 8.19
C TYR A 480 28.23 -6.50 8.43
N SER A 481 28.56 -6.86 9.68
CA SER A 481 28.82 -8.27 10.05
C SER A 481 27.62 -9.20 9.80
N ARG A 482 26.39 -8.66 9.75
CA ARG A 482 25.14 -9.41 9.51
C ARG A 482 24.81 -9.62 8.03
N LEU A 483 25.59 -9.07 7.09
CA LEU A 483 25.32 -9.24 5.66
C LEU A 483 25.28 -10.71 5.21
N GLY A 484 26.06 -11.60 5.84
CA GLY A 484 26.01 -13.05 5.56
C GLY A 484 24.69 -13.70 5.96
N GLU A 485 24.10 -13.25 7.07
CA GLU A 485 22.79 -13.69 7.56
C GLU A 485 21.67 -13.18 6.64
N ILE A 486 21.70 -11.89 6.29
CA ILE A 486 20.79 -11.27 5.32
C ILE A 486 20.82 -12.01 3.98
N ARG A 487 22.02 -12.31 3.44
CA ARG A 487 22.17 -13.10 2.21
C ARG A 487 21.57 -14.49 2.34
N SER A 488 21.68 -15.13 3.50
CA SER A 488 21.10 -16.45 3.71
C SER A 488 19.57 -16.44 3.77
N ILE A 489 18.99 -15.43 4.41
CA ILE A 489 17.54 -15.21 4.41
C ILE A 489 17.06 -14.89 3.00
N ALA A 490 17.74 -13.97 2.30
CA ALA A 490 17.43 -13.63 0.92
C ALA A 490 17.51 -14.84 -0.02
N GLN A 491 18.51 -15.70 0.19
CA GLN A 491 18.68 -16.90 -0.60
C GLN A 491 17.50 -17.88 -0.46
N SER A 492 16.86 -17.96 0.71
CA SER A 492 15.63 -18.75 0.88
C SER A 492 14.44 -18.22 0.08
N GLN A 493 14.50 -16.97 -0.37
CA GLN A 493 13.47 -16.36 -1.23
C GLN A 493 13.80 -16.51 -2.72
N THR A 494 15.08 -16.66 -3.08
CA THR A 494 15.54 -16.79 -4.48
C THR A 494 15.81 -18.24 -4.92
N HIS A 495 16.07 -19.15 -3.98
CA HIS A 495 16.05 -20.60 -4.21
C HIS A 495 14.65 -21.13 -3.90
N ASP A 496 13.91 -21.53 -4.92
CA ASP A 496 12.84 -22.50 -4.68
C ASP A 496 12.97 -23.73 -5.56
N GLY A 497 14.04 -23.95 -6.34
CA GLY A 497 14.16 -25.15 -7.19
C GLY A 497 12.89 -25.43 -8.03
N SER A 498 12.05 -24.40 -8.18
CA SER A 498 10.65 -24.56 -8.45
C SER A 498 10.44 -24.31 -9.90
N ARG A 499 9.51 -25.05 -10.46
CA ARG A 499 9.41 -25.16 -11.90
C ARG A 499 7.97 -25.22 -12.33
N TRP A 500 7.72 -24.49 -13.39
CA TRP A 500 6.54 -24.67 -14.19
C TRP A 500 6.68 -25.92 -15.05
N VAL A 501 5.66 -26.76 -15.06
CA VAL A 501 5.54 -27.91 -15.95
C VAL A 501 4.22 -27.83 -16.68
N LYS A 502 4.27 -28.00 -18.00
CA LYS A 502 3.10 -28.06 -18.86
C LYS A 502 2.81 -29.50 -19.24
N ASN A 503 1.70 -30.05 -18.75
CA ASN A 503 1.23 -31.39 -19.09
C ASN A 503 -0.18 -31.30 -19.65
N GLY A 504 -0.42 -31.86 -20.84
CA GLY A 504 -1.76 -31.88 -21.45
C GLY A 504 -2.37 -30.49 -21.67
N GLY A 505 -1.54 -29.45 -21.90
CA GLY A 505 -2.00 -28.07 -22.07
C GLY A 505 -2.14 -27.26 -20.77
N VAL A 506 -2.12 -27.91 -19.61
CA VAL A 506 -2.28 -27.28 -18.29
C VAL A 506 -0.92 -26.99 -17.67
N TRP A 507 -0.73 -25.75 -17.22
CA TRP A 507 0.44 -25.34 -16.44
C TRP A 507 0.24 -25.68 -14.97
N ASN A 508 1.25 -26.31 -14.37
CA ASN A 508 1.33 -26.59 -12.94
C ASN A 508 2.67 -26.05 -12.42
N HIS A 509 2.70 -25.62 -11.17
CA HIS A 509 3.92 -25.22 -10.48
C HIS A 509 4.32 -26.30 -9.47
N TYR A 510 5.63 -26.54 -9.32
CA TYR A 510 6.19 -27.46 -8.33
C TYR A 510 7.22 -26.73 -7.49
N GLY A 511 7.15 -26.84 -6.16
CA GLY A 511 8.14 -26.28 -5.23
C GLY A 511 9.46 -27.06 -5.23
N ALA A 512 10.46 -26.61 -4.46
CA ALA A 512 11.82 -27.16 -4.43
C ALA A 512 11.92 -28.66 -4.17
N ASN A 513 11.00 -29.18 -3.37
CA ASN A 513 10.91 -30.58 -2.97
C ASN A 513 10.17 -31.46 -4.00
N GLY A 514 9.77 -30.91 -5.15
CA GLY A 514 9.02 -31.62 -6.18
C GLY A 514 7.53 -31.79 -5.89
N THR A 515 6.99 -31.14 -4.85
CA THR A 515 5.54 -31.15 -4.56
C THR A 515 4.79 -30.16 -5.45
N LYS A 516 3.58 -30.53 -5.89
CA LYS A 516 2.74 -29.67 -6.72
C LYS A 516 2.13 -28.55 -5.87
N SER A 517 2.30 -27.30 -6.29
CA SER A 517 1.74 -26.12 -5.62
C SER A 517 0.25 -25.95 -5.91
N THR A 518 -0.50 -25.44 -4.93
CA THR A 518 -1.91 -25.03 -5.05
C THR A 518 -2.08 -23.65 -4.37
N GLY A 519 -3.13 -22.91 -4.71
CA GLY A 519 -3.34 -21.55 -4.22
C GLY A 519 -2.40 -20.53 -4.87
N TRP A 520 -2.13 -19.44 -4.16
CA TRP A 520 -1.25 -18.38 -4.67
C TRP A 520 0.22 -18.82 -4.68
N VAL A 521 0.91 -18.57 -5.79
CA VAL A 521 2.35 -18.80 -5.97
C VAL A 521 2.96 -17.51 -6.49
N SER A 522 4.03 -17.04 -5.83
CA SER A 522 4.92 -16.02 -6.37
C SER A 522 6.07 -16.71 -7.07
N TYR A 523 6.24 -16.47 -8.37
CA TYR A 523 7.33 -17.05 -9.14
C TYR A 523 8.00 -15.96 -9.99
N LYS A 524 9.31 -15.75 -9.76
CA LYS A 524 10.11 -14.70 -10.42
C LYS A 524 9.44 -13.32 -10.38
N GLY A 525 8.76 -13.01 -9.28
CA GLY A 525 8.19 -11.69 -9.04
C GLY A 525 6.86 -11.39 -9.68
N GLU A 526 6.21 -12.41 -10.23
CA GLU A 526 4.83 -12.38 -10.70
C GLU A 526 4.00 -13.34 -9.84
N TRP A 527 2.75 -12.96 -9.58
CA TRP A 527 1.82 -13.81 -8.84
C TRP A 527 0.98 -14.64 -9.80
N TYR A 528 0.80 -15.89 -9.44
CA TYR A 528 -0.01 -16.86 -10.14
C TYR A 528 -0.98 -17.48 -9.15
N TYR A 529 -2.16 -17.85 -9.61
CA TYR A 529 -3.09 -18.64 -8.81
C TYR A 529 -3.24 -20.03 -9.39
N LEU A 530 -3.03 -21.04 -8.56
CA LEU A 530 -3.16 -22.45 -8.91
C LEU A 530 -4.45 -22.96 -8.24
N GLY A 531 -5.32 -23.62 -9.01
CA GLY A 531 -6.51 -24.27 -8.48
C GLY A 531 -6.18 -25.34 -7.43
N SER A 532 -7.21 -25.91 -6.82
CA SER A 532 -7.04 -27.01 -5.86
C SER A 532 -6.41 -28.27 -6.48
N ASP A 533 -6.50 -28.42 -7.80
CA ASP A 533 -5.84 -29.46 -8.60
C ASP A 533 -4.40 -29.08 -9.05
N GLY A 534 -3.99 -27.85 -8.73
CA GLY A 534 -2.73 -27.21 -9.10
C GLY A 534 -2.68 -26.68 -10.53
N ALA A 535 -3.83 -26.56 -11.22
CA ALA A 535 -3.91 -25.95 -12.53
C ALA A 535 -3.82 -24.42 -12.45
N MET A 536 -2.96 -23.81 -13.25
CA MET A 536 -2.82 -22.35 -13.30
C MET A 536 -4.06 -21.66 -13.86
N ALA A 537 -4.60 -20.70 -13.11
CA ALA A 537 -5.72 -19.87 -13.50
C ALA A 537 -5.29 -18.79 -14.51
N THR A 538 -6.22 -18.44 -15.40
CA THR A 538 -6.16 -17.27 -16.28
C THR A 538 -7.54 -16.59 -16.29
N GLY A 539 -7.60 -15.31 -16.64
CA GLY A 539 -8.79 -14.48 -16.57
C GLY A 539 -9.15 -14.04 -15.14
N TRP A 540 -10.42 -13.69 -14.92
CA TRP A 540 -10.91 -13.28 -13.60
C TRP A 540 -11.02 -14.48 -12.65
N ALA A 541 -10.46 -14.37 -11.46
CA ALA A 541 -10.56 -15.36 -10.39
C ALA A 541 -11.03 -14.71 -9.09
N LYS A 542 -11.98 -15.36 -8.40
CA LYS A 542 -12.44 -14.92 -7.07
C LYS A 542 -11.76 -15.76 -6.00
N VAL A 543 -10.92 -15.14 -5.17
CA VAL A 543 -10.13 -15.80 -4.14
C VAL A 543 -10.31 -15.07 -2.81
N GLY A 544 -10.67 -15.78 -1.74
CA GLY A 544 -10.84 -15.18 -0.41
C GLY A 544 -11.89 -14.05 -0.34
N GLY A 545 -12.86 -14.04 -1.26
CA GLY A 545 -13.89 -12.99 -1.34
C GLY A 545 -13.56 -11.83 -2.29
N SER A 546 -12.30 -11.65 -2.68
CA SER A 546 -11.85 -10.61 -3.59
C SER A 546 -11.67 -11.12 -5.02
N TRP A 547 -11.86 -10.25 -6.00
CA TRP A 547 -11.61 -10.54 -7.42
C TRP A 547 -10.18 -10.17 -7.80
N TYR A 548 -9.56 -11.02 -8.63
CA TYR A 548 -8.23 -10.84 -9.20
C TYR A 548 -8.30 -11.11 -10.70
N PHE A 549 -7.39 -10.52 -11.47
CA PHE A 549 -7.27 -10.83 -12.89
C PHE A 549 -5.90 -11.44 -13.19
N LEU A 550 -5.89 -12.61 -13.80
CA LEU A 550 -4.69 -13.33 -14.22
C LEU A 550 -4.60 -13.22 -15.75
N GLY A 551 -3.49 -12.70 -16.28
CA GLY A 551 -3.27 -12.56 -17.72
C GLY A 551 -3.23 -13.91 -18.45
N SER A 552 -3.04 -13.88 -19.77
CA SER A 552 -2.90 -15.10 -20.57
C SER A 552 -1.68 -15.95 -20.19
N SER A 553 -0.65 -15.34 -19.63
CA SER A 553 0.53 -16.02 -19.04
C SER A 553 0.26 -16.58 -17.64
N GLY A 554 -0.91 -16.30 -17.05
CA GLY A 554 -1.26 -16.60 -15.64
C GLY A 554 -0.76 -15.57 -14.64
N ALA A 555 0.06 -14.60 -15.06
CA ALA A 555 0.55 -13.54 -14.19
C ALA A 555 -0.59 -12.60 -13.77
N MET A 556 -0.67 -12.30 -12.48
CA MET A 556 -1.68 -11.45 -11.88
C MET A 556 -1.49 -9.98 -12.28
N ALA A 557 -2.55 -9.35 -12.78
CA ALA A 557 -2.56 -7.94 -13.15
C ALA A 557 -2.72 -7.04 -11.92
N THR A 558 -2.04 -5.90 -11.96
CA THR A 558 -2.20 -4.77 -11.02
C THR A 558 -2.40 -3.48 -11.82
N GLY A 559 -2.92 -2.44 -11.16
CA GLY A 559 -3.21 -1.15 -11.80
C GLY A 559 -4.46 -1.15 -12.69
N TRP A 560 -4.50 -0.24 -13.66
CA TRP A 560 -5.64 -0.10 -14.56
C TRP A 560 -5.72 -1.26 -15.55
N LEU A 561 -6.85 -1.95 -15.58
CA LEU A 561 -7.15 -3.04 -16.51
C LEU A 561 -8.37 -2.70 -17.34
N LYS A 562 -8.23 -2.78 -18.67
CA LYS A 562 -9.38 -2.74 -19.58
C LYS A 562 -9.83 -4.17 -19.89
N SER A 563 -11.03 -4.54 -19.46
CA SER A 563 -11.58 -5.88 -19.65
C SER A 563 -13.05 -5.80 -20.04
N GLY A 564 -13.48 -6.50 -21.09
CA GLY A 564 -14.87 -6.48 -21.54
C GLY A 564 -15.43 -5.07 -21.84
N GLY A 565 -14.58 -4.16 -22.33
CA GLY A 565 -14.95 -2.78 -22.67
C GLY A 565 -14.99 -1.80 -21.50
N SER A 566 -14.85 -2.25 -20.26
CA SER A 566 -14.81 -1.40 -19.06
C SER A 566 -13.41 -1.31 -18.48
N TRP A 567 -13.11 -0.21 -17.78
CA TRP A 567 -11.90 -0.07 -16.98
C TRP A 567 -12.15 -0.53 -15.55
N TYR A 568 -11.19 -1.23 -14.99
CA TYR A 568 -11.13 -1.67 -13.60
C TYR A 568 -9.81 -1.20 -13.01
N TYR A 569 -9.77 -1.05 -11.70
CA TYR A 569 -8.53 -0.84 -11.01
C TYR A 569 -8.24 -2.04 -10.13
N LEU A 570 -7.14 -2.73 -10.40
CA LEU A 570 -6.64 -3.78 -9.53
C LEU A 570 -5.66 -3.09 -8.59
N GLY A 571 -5.98 -3.15 -7.30
CA GLY A 571 -5.09 -2.66 -6.26
C GLY A 571 -3.72 -3.32 -6.39
N SER A 572 -2.78 -2.82 -5.62
CA SER A 572 -1.41 -3.31 -5.70
C SER A 572 -1.30 -4.79 -5.30
N SER A 573 -2.19 -5.32 -4.45
CA SER A 573 -2.32 -6.76 -4.15
C SER A 573 -2.93 -7.60 -5.27
N GLY A 574 -3.34 -6.97 -6.38
CA GLY A 574 -4.14 -7.56 -7.45
C GLY A 574 -5.63 -7.66 -7.14
N ALA A 575 -6.05 -7.35 -5.90
CA ALA A 575 -7.46 -7.33 -5.54
C ALA A 575 -8.15 -6.15 -6.24
N MET A 576 -9.27 -6.43 -6.91
CA MET A 576 -10.07 -5.44 -7.61
C MET A 576 -10.63 -4.40 -6.62
N ALA A 577 -10.29 -3.14 -6.85
CA ALA A 577 -10.76 -2.02 -6.06
C ALA A 577 -12.22 -1.69 -6.38
N THR A 578 -12.89 -1.12 -5.38
CA THR A 578 -14.28 -0.66 -5.45
C THR A 578 -14.43 0.65 -4.66
N GLY A 579 -15.51 1.37 -4.88
CA GLY A 579 -15.77 2.68 -4.28
C GLY A 579 -14.86 3.79 -4.83
N TRP A 580 -14.74 4.87 -4.05
CA TRP A 580 -13.86 6.00 -4.35
C TRP A 580 -12.39 5.61 -4.21
N GLN A 581 -11.58 5.96 -5.20
CA GLN A 581 -10.15 5.67 -5.24
C GLN A 581 -9.38 6.90 -5.71
N LYS A 582 -8.37 7.32 -4.95
CA LYS A 582 -7.46 8.39 -5.35
C LYS A 582 -6.24 7.77 -6.03
N ILE A 583 -6.11 7.97 -7.34
CA ILE A 583 -5.09 7.31 -8.17
C ILE A 583 -4.37 8.39 -8.99
N GLY A 584 -3.05 8.53 -8.81
CA GLY A 584 -2.26 9.50 -9.56
C GLY A 584 -2.71 10.95 -9.38
N GLY A 585 -3.15 11.32 -8.18
CA GLY A 585 -3.62 12.68 -7.86
C GLY A 585 -5.08 12.99 -8.23
N SER A 586 -5.73 12.15 -9.03
CA SER A 586 -7.15 12.30 -9.38
C SER A 586 -8.03 11.30 -8.63
N TRP A 587 -9.26 11.69 -8.31
CA TRP A 587 -10.27 10.78 -7.78
C TRP A 587 -10.95 10.01 -8.91
N TYR A 588 -11.26 8.74 -8.65
CA TYR A 588 -12.01 7.86 -9.53
C TYR A 588 -13.07 7.16 -8.70
N TYR A 589 -14.15 6.73 -9.33
CA TYR A 589 -15.15 5.89 -8.67
C TYR A 589 -15.27 4.56 -9.39
N LEU A 590 -15.05 3.47 -8.67
CA LEU A 590 -15.12 2.10 -9.15
C LEU A 590 -16.41 1.52 -8.55
N ASN A 591 -17.34 1.08 -9.40
CA ASN A 591 -18.66 0.67 -8.94
C ASN A 591 -18.57 -0.43 -7.85
N PRO A 592 -19.19 -0.28 -6.66
CA PRO A 592 -19.05 -1.23 -5.56
C PRO A 592 -19.44 -2.68 -5.87
N SER A 593 -20.40 -2.89 -6.77
CA SER A 593 -20.89 -4.23 -7.12
C SER A 593 -20.08 -4.91 -8.22
N SER A 594 -19.50 -4.12 -9.14
CA SER A 594 -18.86 -4.64 -10.36
C SER A 594 -17.38 -4.29 -10.53
N GLY A 595 -16.87 -3.30 -9.81
CA GLY A 595 -15.51 -2.76 -9.94
C GLY A 595 -15.27 -1.88 -11.17
N ALA A 596 -16.28 -1.70 -12.02
CA ALA A 596 -16.15 -0.90 -13.24
C ALA A 596 -16.02 0.59 -12.94
N MET A 597 -15.08 1.26 -13.59
CA MET A 597 -14.81 2.69 -13.47
C MET A 597 -15.95 3.53 -14.04
N ALA A 598 -16.40 4.49 -13.25
CA ALA A 598 -17.36 5.51 -13.65
C ALA A 598 -16.77 6.46 -14.70
N THR A 599 -17.60 6.84 -15.66
CA THR A 599 -17.37 7.97 -16.58
C THR A 599 -18.68 8.74 -16.73
N GLY A 600 -18.63 10.02 -17.11
CA GLY A 600 -19.82 10.87 -17.21
C GLY A 600 -20.36 11.28 -15.84
N VAL A 601 -21.66 11.56 -15.74
CA VAL A 601 -22.28 11.96 -14.47
C VAL A 601 -22.86 10.73 -13.78
N VAL A 602 -22.45 10.46 -12.54
CA VAL A 602 -22.89 9.31 -11.74
C VAL A 602 -23.37 9.77 -10.37
N GLN A 603 -24.47 9.18 -9.89
CA GLN A 603 -25.00 9.39 -8.55
C GLN A 603 -24.28 8.49 -7.55
N ILE A 604 -23.68 9.08 -6.52
CA ILE A 604 -22.91 8.40 -5.48
C ILE A 604 -23.33 9.01 -4.14
N ASP A 605 -23.77 8.18 -3.20
CA ASP A 605 -24.23 8.61 -1.86
C ASP A 605 -25.28 9.75 -1.87
N GLY A 606 -26.11 9.82 -2.92
CA GLY A 606 -27.18 10.81 -3.08
C GLY A 606 -26.75 12.13 -3.73
N ALA A 607 -25.47 12.29 -4.10
CA ALA A 607 -24.96 13.43 -4.84
C ALA A 607 -24.56 13.07 -6.27
N SER A 608 -24.72 14.02 -7.20
CA SER A 608 -24.24 13.87 -8.58
C SER A 608 -22.75 14.19 -8.63
N HIS A 609 -21.94 13.30 -9.19
CA HIS A 609 -20.51 13.51 -9.42
C HIS A 609 -20.19 13.41 -10.90
N GLY A 610 -19.43 14.38 -11.42
CA GLY A 610 -18.94 14.36 -12.79
C GLY A 610 -17.62 13.61 -12.91
N PHE A 611 -17.46 12.84 -13.97
CA PHE A 611 -16.23 12.13 -14.31
C PHE A 611 -15.92 12.31 -15.80
N ALA A 612 -14.66 12.59 -16.12
CA ALA A 612 -14.18 12.66 -17.50
C ALA A 612 -14.29 11.30 -18.22
N SER A 613 -14.06 11.28 -19.53
CA SER A 613 -13.94 10.02 -20.30
C SER A 613 -12.78 9.14 -19.85
N SER A 614 -11.76 9.76 -19.23
CA SER A 614 -10.66 9.06 -18.56
C SER A 614 -11.06 8.46 -17.21
N GLY A 615 -12.24 8.80 -16.67
CA GLY A 615 -12.73 8.43 -15.35
C GLY A 615 -12.30 9.35 -14.21
N ALA A 616 -11.48 10.36 -14.48
CA ALA A 616 -11.06 11.33 -13.47
C ALA A 616 -12.26 12.18 -13.02
N TRP A 617 -12.45 12.27 -11.71
CA TRP A 617 -13.51 13.05 -11.07
C TRP A 617 -13.31 14.54 -11.32
N THR A 618 -14.38 15.22 -11.72
CA THR A 618 -14.39 16.65 -12.08
C THR A 618 -15.17 17.50 -11.07
N GLY A 619 -15.50 16.96 -9.91
CA GLY A 619 -16.29 17.64 -8.86
C GLY A 619 -17.74 17.16 -8.76
N GLU A 620 -18.46 17.71 -7.78
CA GLU A 620 -19.91 17.55 -7.68
C GLU A 620 -20.57 18.25 -8.88
N ALA A 621 -21.40 17.52 -9.62
CA ALA A 621 -22.14 18.06 -10.75
C ALA A 621 -23.42 18.74 -10.23
N SER A 622 -23.45 20.07 -10.27
CA SER A 622 -24.63 20.85 -9.89
C SER A 622 -25.85 20.44 -10.73
N ALA A 623 -26.97 20.16 -10.05
CA ALA A 623 -28.27 19.85 -10.65
C ALA A 623 -28.85 21.07 -11.39
N ALA A 624 -28.41 21.32 -12.61
CA ALA A 624 -29.07 22.22 -13.54
C ALA A 624 -28.95 21.68 -14.97
N LYS A 625 -29.92 20.86 -15.37
CA LYS A 625 -30.26 20.67 -16.78
C LYS A 625 -31.77 20.56 -16.92
N GLU A 626 -32.32 21.39 -17.82
CA GLU A 626 -33.72 21.42 -18.24
C GLU A 626 -34.32 20.01 -18.32
N VAL A 627 -35.42 19.79 -17.60
CA VAL A 627 -36.20 18.56 -17.76
C VAL A 627 -37.00 18.70 -19.05
N LYS A 628 -36.47 18.13 -20.13
CA LYS A 628 -37.19 17.97 -21.40
C LYS A 628 -38.46 17.16 -21.16
N ASP A 629 -39.52 17.52 -21.89
CA ASP A 629 -40.77 16.75 -21.88
C ASP A 629 -40.53 15.27 -22.16
N GLY A 630 -41.16 14.41 -21.36
CA GLY A 630 -40.94 12.97 -21.36
C GLY A 630 -40.80 12.37 -19.96
N TRP A 631 -40.71 11.05 -19.90
CA TRP A 631 -40.46 10.33 -18.65
C TRP A 631 -39.02 10.53 -18.21
N SER A 632 -38.84 10.97 -16.97
CA SER A 632 -37.54 11.20 -16.33
C SER A 632 -37.46 10.42 -15.02
N LEU A 633 -36.33 9.77 -14.77
CA LEU A 633 -36.08 9.00 -13.55
C LEU A 633 -35.60 9.95 -12.43
N GLN A 634 -36.28 9.94 -11.30
CA GLN A 634 -35.91 10.67 -10.09
C GLN A 634 -35.96 9.75 -8.87
N GLY A 635 -34.79 9.38 -8.36
CA GLY A 635 -34.67 8.39 -7.29
C GLY A 635 -35.25 7.04 -7.70
N SER A 636 -36.25 6.55 -6.97
CA SER A 636 -36.97 5.29 -7.25
C SER A 636 -38.28 5.48 -8.03
N THR A 637 -38.48 6.65 -8.64
CA THR A 637 -39.74 7.06 -9.28
C THR A 637 -39.49 7.51 -10.72
N TYR A 638 -40.29 7.01 -11.66
CA TYR A 638 -40.39 7.60 -12.99
C TYR A 638 -41.45 8.69 -12.96
N THR A 639 -41.10 9.90 -13.38
CA THR A 639 -42.01 11.04 -13.47
C THR A 639 -42.11 11.53 -14.91
N LEU A 640 -43.33 11.59 -15.45
CA LEU A 640 -43.61 12.19 -16.76
C LEU A 640 -43.64 13.71 -16.60
N TYR A 641 -42.80 14.39 -17.37
CA TYR A 641 -42.82 15.85 -17.48
C TYR A 641 -43.51 16.27 -18.78
N ARG A 642 -44.42 17.25 -18.70
CA ARG A 642 -45.01 17.95 -19.84
C ARG A 642 -45.01 19.45 -19.57
N GLY A 643 -44.48 20.24 -20.50
CA GLY A 643 -44.24 21.67 -20.31
C GLY A 643 -43.38 21.95 -19.07
N GLY A 644 -42.43 21.07 -18.74
CA GLY A 644 -41.58 21.18 -17.54
C GLY A 644 -42.29 20.91 -16.20
N ARG A 645 -43.55 20.45 -16.21
CA ARG A 645 -44.31 20.07 -15.00
C ARG A 645 -44.46 18.56 -14.89
N ALA A 646 -44.28 18.03 -13.68
CA ALA A 646 -44.63 16.65 -13.36
C ALA A 646 -46.14 16.44 -13.53
N VAL A 647 -46.53 15.52 -14.40
CA VAL A 647 -47.94 15.20 -14.70
C VAL A 647 -48.34 13.79 -14.27
N GLU A 648 -47.38 12.87 -14.16
CA GLU A 648 -47.61 11.48 -13.76
C GLU A 648 -46.36 10.96 -13.07
N SER A 649 -46.49 10.17 -12.00
CA SER A 649 -45.33 9.56 -11.33
C SER A 649 -45.67 8.14 -10.88
N GLN A 650 -44.75 7.20 -11.11
CA GLN A 650 -44.92 5.80 -10.76
C GLN A 650 -43.63 5.17 -10.21
N PRO A 651 -43.72 4.29 -9.20
CA PRO A 651 -42.57 3.61 -8.64
C PRO A 651 -41.98 2.58 -9.62
N LEU A 652 -40.69 2.29 -9.47
CA LEU A 652 -40.05 1.18 -10.17
C LEU A 652 -40.69 -0.16 -9.79
N ARG A 653 -40.94 -1.03 -10.79
CA ARG A 653 -41.48 -2.37 -10.58
C ARG A 653 -40.38 -3.40 -10.77
N SER A 654 -40.24 -4.31 -9.81
CA SER A 654 -39.23 -5.38 -9.88
C SER A 654 -39.53 -6.34 -11.02
N ILE A 655 -38.50 -6.81 -11.72
CA ILE A 655 -38.62 -7.96 -12.64
C ILE A 655 -38.92 -9.24 -11.87
N MET A 656 -38.29 -9.38 -10.70
CA MET A 656 -38.47 -10.50 -9.78
C MET A 656 -39.65 -10.17 -8.87
N ALA A 657 -40.83 -10.69 -9.21
CA ALA A 657 -42.05 -10.47 -8.45
C ALA A 657 -42.95 -11.70 -8.51
N SER A 658 -43.63 -11.97 -7.40
CA SER A 658 -44.65 -13.02 -7.35
C SER A 658 -45.85 -12.65 -8.23
N PRO A 659 -46.59 -13.63 -8.75
CA PRO A 659 -47.82 -13.37 -9.51
C PRO A 659 -48.81 -12.54 -8.71
N SER A 660 -49.52 -11.63 -9.39
CA SER A 660 -50.51 -10.72 -8.79
C SER A 660 -51.73 -11.44 -8.18
N ALA A 661 -52.03 -12.64 -8.65
CA ALA A 661 -53.16 -13.45 -8.21
C ALA A 661 -52.85 -14.96 -8.32
N GLY A 662 -53.83 -15.81 -7.97
CA GLY A 662 -53.68 -17.25 -8.08
C GLY A 662 -53.45 -17.71 -9.53
N LYS A 663 -52.72 -18.82 -9.72
CA LYS A 663 -52.33 -19.37 -11.03
C LYS A 663 -53.47 -19.37 -12.06
N ALA A 664 -54.64 -19.88 -11.69
CA ALA A 664 -55.79 -19.96 -12.59
C ALA A 664 -56.32 -18.57 -13.01
N GLN A 665 -56.30 -17.58 -12.10
CA GLN A 665 -56.77 -16.23 -12.37
C GLN A 665 -55.82 -15.49 -13.32
N VAL A 666 -54.51 -15.57 -13.08
CA VAL A 666 -53.50 -14.96 -13.95
C VAL A 666 -53.53 -15.55 -15.36
N ILE A 667 -53.60 -16.89 -15.48
CA ILE A 667 -53.71 -17.56 -16.80
C ILE A 667 -55.02 -17.17 -17.50
N SER A 668 -56.13 -17.05 -16.76
CA SER A 668 -57.39 -16.59 -17.31
C SER A 668 -57.28 -15.15 -17.83
N ALA A 669 -56.66 -14.24 -17.07
CA ALA A 669 -56.46 -12.86 -17.47
C ALA A 669 -55.60 -12.74 -18.73
N MET A 670 -54.49 -13.49 -18.82
CA MET A 670 -53.65 -13.56 -20.03
C MET A 670 -54.44 -14.07 -21.25
N THR A 671 -55.24 -15.12 -21.06
CA THR A 671 -56.05 -15.71 -22.14
C THR A 671 -57.12 -14.73 -22.61
N SER A 672 -57.81 -14.07 -21.68
CA SER A 672 -58.79 -13.02 -21.97
C SER A 672 -58.17 -11.82 -22.67
N ALA A 673 -57.00 -11.35 -22.21
CA ALA A 673 -56.26 -10.27 -22.85
C ALA A 673 -55.92 -10.63 -24.31
N TYR A 674 -55.42 -11.85 -24.55
CA TYR A 674 -55.16 -12.32 -25.91
C TYR A 674 -56.42 -12.39 -26.78
N SER A 675 -57.52 -12.96 -26.28
CA SER A 675 -58.79 -12.99 -27.00
C SER A 675 -59.32 -11.59 -27.33
N SER A 676 -59.17 -10.64 -26.40
CA SER A 676 -59.61 -9.25 -26.59
C SER A 676 -58.80 -8.49 -27.64
N SER A 677 -57.56 -8.93 -27.93
CA SER A 677 -56.73 -8.35 -29.00
C SER A 677 -57.28 -8.56 -30.41
N GLY A 678 -58.25 -9.47 -30.57
CA GLY A 678 -58.84 -9.84 -31.87
C GLY A 678 -57.93 -10.65 -32.80
N ARG A 679 -56.77 -11.11 -32.31
CA ARG A 679 -55.79 -11.85 -33.11
C ARG A 679 -56.05 -13.37 -33.07
N SER A 680 -55.96 -14.01 -34.23
CA SER A 680 -56.08 -15.47 -34.33
C SER A 680 -54.88 -16.17 -33.69
N TYR A 681 -55.14 -17.23 -32.91
CA TYR A 681 -54.07 -18.05 -32.32
C TYR A 681 -53.44 -18.99 -33.37
N PRO A 682 -52.11 -19.03 -33.52
CA PRO A 682 -51.44 -19.88 -34.51
C PRO A 682 -51.34 -21.34 -34.06
N ALA A 683 -52.50 -21.99 -33.88
CA ALA A 683 -52.66 -23.32 -33.29
C ALA A 683 -51.80 -24.41 -33.97
N ARG A 684 -51.70 -24.38 -35.31
CA ARG A 684 -50.90 -25.37 -36.05
C ARG A 684 -49.41 -25.27 -35.73
N ALA A 685 -48.88 -24.05 -35.66
CA ALA A 685 -47.46 -23.81 -35.46
C ALA A 685 -47.05 -23.95 -33.99
N LEU A 686 -47.82 -23.41 -33.06
CA LEU A 686 -47.52 -23.53 -31.62
C LEU A 686 -47.92 -24.90 -31.06
N GLY A 687 -48.92 -25.56 -31.65
CA GLY A 687 -49.29 -26.94 -31.33
C GLY A 687 -48.17 -27.94 -31.59
N SER A 688 -47.38 -27.78 -32.66
CA SER A 688 -46.21 -28.64 -32.90
C SER A 688 -45.09 -28.43 -31.87
N GLY A 689 -45.08 -27.29 -31.16
CA GLY A 689 -44.18 -26.99 -30.05
C GLY A 689 -44.80 -27.26 -28.66
N GLY A 690 -45.95 -27.91 -28.58
CA GLY A 690 -46.60 -28.33 -27.33
C GLY A 690 -47.64 -27.36 -26.74
N ALA A 691 -48.10 -26.36 -27.49
CA ALA A 691 -49.15 -25.42 -27.06
C ALA A 691 -50.28 -25.31 -28.10
N PRO A 692 -51.21 -26.28 -28.17
CA PRO A 692 -52.26 -26.29 -29.20
C PRO A 692 -53.33 -25.20 -29.01
N SER A 693 -53.49 -24.65 -27.80
CA SER A 693 -54.37 -23.50 -27.52
C SER A 693 -53.66 -22.35 -26.81
N ALA A 694 -54.26 -21.15 -26.84
CA ALA A 694 -53.76 -19.98 -26.11
C ALA A 694 -53.68 -20.23 -24.60
N LYS A 695 -54.63 -20.98 -24.04
CA LYS A 695 -54.62 -21.36 -22.63
C LYS A 695 -53.42 -22.25 -22.29
N ASP A 696 -53.07 -23.19 -23.16
CA ASP A 696 -51.89 -24.05 -22.98
C ASP A 696 -50.60 -23.21 -23.03
N PHE A 697 -50.52 -22.28 -24.00
CA PHE A 697 -49.39 -21.37 -24.13
C PHE A 697 -49.16 -20.53 -22.86
N PHE A 698 -50.21 -19.87 -22.36
CA PHE A 698 -50.10 -19.03 -21.16
C PHE A 698 -49.90 -19.83 -19.88
N THR A 699 -50.35 -21.09 -19.86
CA THR A 699 -50.00 -22.02 -18.77
C THR A 699 -48.50 -22.29 -18.75
N ILE A 700 -47.89 -22.58 -19.90
CA ILE A 700 -46.45 -22.79 -20.01
C ILE A 700 -45.68 -21.51 -19.65
N LEU A 701 -46.13 -20.35 -20.15
CA LEU A 701 -45.53 -19.05 -19.84
C LEU A 701 -45.51 -18.78 -18.35
N TYR A 702 -46.65 -18.96 -17.68
CA TYR A 702 -46.78 -18.78 -16.24
C TYR A 702 -45.79 -19.67 -15.48
N GLU A 703 -45.74 -20.95 -15.85
CA GLU A 703 -44.87 -21.93 -15.18
C GLU A 703 -43.38 -21.60 -15.32
N GLU A 704 -42.93 -21.25 -16.53
CA GLU A 704 -41.53 -20.92 -16.77
C GLU A 704 -41.12 -19.58 -16.12
N ALA A 705 -42.02 -18.58 -16.08
CA ALA A 705 -41.78 -17.33 -15.36
C ALA A 705 -41.65 -17.56 -13.86
N VAL A 706 -42.64 -18.24 -13.26
CA VAL A 706 -42.69 -18.49 -11.81
C VAL A 706 -41.54 -19.39 -11.37
N ALA A 707 -41.15 -20.40 -12.17
CA ALA A 707 -39.99 -21.23 -11.87
C ALA A 707 -38.72 -20.38 -11.72
N GLU A 708 -38.55 -19.36 -12.56
CA GLU A 708 -37.40 -18.45 -12.48
C GLU A 708 -37.64 -17.23 -11.57
N GLY A 709 -38.74 -17.16 -10.82
CA GLY A 709 -39.07 -16.05 -9.93
C GLY A 709 -39.37 -14.72 -10.66
N VAL A 710 -39.55 -14.76 -11.97
CA VAL A 710 -39.89 -13.61 -12.82
C VAL A 710 -41.41 -13.41 -12.81
N SER A 711 -41.87 -12.16 -12.83
CA SER A 711 -43.31 -11.87 -12.95
C SER A 711 -43.88 -12.52 -14.24
N PRO A 712 -44.90 -13.38 -14.13
CA PRO A 712 -45.53 -13.96 -15.31
C PRO A 712 -46.26 -12.90 -16.15
N GLU A 713 -46.80 -11.85 -15.54
CA GLU A 713 -47.42 -10.70 -16.22
C GLU A 713 -46.40 -9.91 -17.05
N LEU A 714 -45.19 -9.71 -16.53
CA LEU A 714 -44.08 -9.13 -17.29
C LEU A 714 -43.70 -10.00 -18.49
N LEU A 715 -43.52 -11.31 -18.28
CA LEU A 715 -43.16 -12.21 -19.38
C LEU A 715 -44.26 -12.21 -20.45
N PHE A 716 -45.54 -12.18 -20.06
CA PHE A 716 -46.66 -12.01 -20.98
C PHE A 716 -46.57 -10.70 -21.76
N ALA A 717 -46.41 -9.57 -21.07
CA ALA A 717 -46.33 -8.24 -21.69
C ALA A 717 -45.19 -8.18 -22.72
N GLN A 718 -44.03 -8.76 -22.37
CA GLN A 718 -42.89 -8.84 -23.26
C GLN A 718 -43.18 -9.72 -24.48
N VAL A 719 -43.71 -10.93 -24.28
CA VAL A 719 -44.05 -11.85 -25.39
C VAL A 719 -45.03 -11.22 -26.37
N VAL A 720 -46.12 -10.62 -25.90
CA VAL A 720 -47.12 -10.02 -26.81
C VAL A 720 -46.58 -8.78 -27.51
N LYS A 721 -45.70 -8.01 -26.86
CA LYS A 721 -45.02 -6.87 -27.48
C LYS A 721 -44.06 -7.30 -28.58
N GLU A 722 -43.13 -8.20 -28.27
CA GLU A 722 -42.07 -8.67 -29.17
C GLU A 722 -42.62 -9.41 -30.39
N THR A 723 -43.68 -10.20 -30.20
CA THR A 723 -44.27 -10.99 -31.27
C THR A 723 -45.41 -10.27 -32.01
N GLY A 724 -45.83 -9.09 -31.54
CA GLY A 724 -47.04 -8.44 -32.01
C GLY A 724 -48.27 -9.35 -31.84
N TRP A 725 -48.52 -9.82 -30.61
CA TRP A 725 -49.61 -10.73 -30.25
C TRP A 725 -49.53 -12.10 -30.94
N LEU A 726 -48.37 -12.76 -30.85
CA LEU A 726 -48.06 -14.06 -31.46
C LEU A 726 -48.23 -14.10 -32.99
N GLN A 727 -48.19 -12.95 -33.66
CA GLN A 727 -48.32 -12.86 -35.12
C GLN A 727 -46.97 -12.86 -35.85
N PHE A 728 -45.88 -12.54 -35.15
CA PHE A 728 -44.50 -12.60 -35.65
C PHE A 728 -44.25 -11.73 -36.90
N GLY A 729 -44.56 -10.44 -36.80
CA GLY A 729 -44.39 -9.47 -37.90
C GLY A 729 -42.95 -9.01 -38.18
N GLY A 730 -41.95 -9.55 -37.47
CA GLY A 730 -40.53 -9.16 -37.57
C GLY A 730 -39.62 -10.26 -38.10
N ASP A 731 -38.32 -10.18 -37.77
CA ASP A 731 -37.29 -11.09 -38.27
C ASP A 731 -37.39 -12.53 -37.73
N VAL A 732 -38.14 -12.74 -36.65
CA VAL A 732 -38.38 -14.06 -36.05
C VAL A 732 -39.76 -14.58 -36.46
N LYS A 733 -39.82 -15.86 -36.85
CA LYS A 733 -41.03 -16.57 -37.28
C LYS A 733 -41.62 -17.42 -36.16
N VAL A 734 -42.94 -17.61 -36.19
CA VAL A 734 -43.69 -18.41 -35.18
C VAL A 734 -43.11 -19.79 -34.89
N GLY A 735 -42.64 -20.50 -35.93
CA GLY A 735 -42.05 -21.83 -35.78
C GLY A 735 -40.65 -21.86 -35.17
N GLN A 736 -40.03 -20.71 -34.88
CA GLN A 736 -38.74 -20.65 -34.16
C GLN A 736 -38.92 -20.73 -32.64
N PHE A 737 -40.15 -20.57 -32.14
CA PHE A 737 -40.45 -20.54 -30.70
C PHE A 737 -39.58 -19.54 -29.93
N ASN A 738 -39.16 -18.44 -30.55
CA ASN A 738 -38.33 -17.41 -29.95
C ASN A 738 -39.18 -16.16 -29.74
N PHE A 739 -39.85 -16.10 -28.59
CA PHE A 739 -40.86 -15.08 -28.30
C PHE A 739 -40.27 -13.76 -27.80
N GLY A 740 -38.98 -13.74 -27.43
CA GLY A 740 -38.27 -12.55 -26.99
C GLY A 740 -37.39 -11.92 -28.05
N GLY A 741 -37.39 -12.43 -29.29
CA GLY A 741 -36.50 -11.94 -30.34
C GLY A 741 -35.02 -12.20 -30.08
N LEU A 742 -34.68 -13.19 -29.23
CA LEU A 742 -33.32 -13.42 -28.77
C LEU A 742 -32.38 -13.72 -29.95
N GLY A 743 -31.43 -12.82 -30.22
CA GLY A 743 -30.45 -12.87 -31.32
C GLY A 743 -30.90 -12.33 -32.65
N ALA A 744 -32.12 -11.82 -32.74
CA ALA A 744 -32.47 -10.96 -33.87
C ALA A 744 -31.80 -9.60 -33.64
N THR A 745 -31.06 -9.11 -34.64
CA THR A 745 -30.38 -7.79 -34.57
C THR A 745 -31.03 -6.74 -35.47
N GLY A 746 -32.16 -7.07 -36.11
CA GLY A 746 -32.74 -6.26 -37.18
C GLY A 746 -32.11 -6.57 -38.55
N GLY A 747 -32.83 -6.28 -39.63
CA GLY A 747 -32.31 -6.35 -41.01
C GLY A 747 -32.24 -7.75 -41.59
N GLY A 748 -33.12 -8.67 -41.19
CA GLY A 748 -33.21 -10.02 -41.75
C GLY A 748 -32.28 -11.06 -41.13
N VAL A 749 -31.54 -10.72 -40.06
CA VAL A 749 -30.74 -11.69 -39.30
C VAL A 749 -31.67 -12.62 -38.53
N ALA A 750 -31.64 -13.91 -38.87
CA ALA A 750 -32.49 -14.91 -38.24
C ALA A 750 -32.16 -15.03 -36.74
N GLY A 751 -33.12 -14.68 -35.88
CA GLY A 751 -33.01 -14.94 -34.44
C GLY A 751 -32.91 -16.44 -34.12
N ASN A 752 -32.63 -16.79 -32.87
CA ASN A 752 -32.49 -18.19 -32.47
C ASN A 752 -33.78 -19.01 -32.70
N ARG A 753 -33.60 -20.33 -32.76
CA ARG A 753 -34.68 -21.32 -32.80
C ARG A 753 -34.60 -22.19 -31.55
N PHE A 754 -35.75 -22.43 -30.93
CA PHE A 754 -35.88 -23.34 -29.80
C PHE A 754 -36.67 -24.60 -30.21
N PRO A 755 -36.46 -25.75 -29.53
CA PRO A 755 -37.13 -27.00 -29.88
C PRO A 755 -38.64 -27.04 -29.59
N SER A 756 -39.11 -26.25 -28.63
CA SER A 756 -40.52 -26.21 -28.22
C SER A 756 -40.90 -24.85 -27.64
N VAL A 757 -42.21 -24.62 -27.49
CA VAL A 757 -42.75 -23.41 -26.86
C VAL A 757 -42.19 -23.22 -25.45
N ARG A 758 -42.14 -24.31 -24.67
CA ARG A 758 -41.61 -24.28 -23.30
C ARG A 758 -40.15 -23.87 -23.24
N VAL A 759 -39.31 -24.41 -24.13
CA VAL A 759 -37.89 -24.06 -24.15
C VAL A 759 -37.67 -22.61 -24.57
N GLY A 760 -38.48 -22.11 -25.50
CA GLY A 760 -38.45 -20.70 -25.90
C GLY A 760 -38.79 -19.73 -24.78
N LEU A 761 -39.89 -19.98 -24.08
CA LEU A 761 -40.33 -19.17 -22.94
C LEU A 761 -39.35 -19.26 -21.76
N ARG A 762 -38.78 -20.44 -21.51
CA ARG A 762 -37.70 -20.62 -20.54
C ARG A 762 -36.48 -19.77 -20.86
N ALA A 763 -36.03 -19.75 -22.11
CA ALA A 763 -34.90 -18.93 -22.53
C ALA A 763 -35.13 -17.46 -22.18
N GLN A 764 -36.33 -16.94 -22.47
CA GLN A 764 -36.71 -15.57 -22.18
C GLN A 764 -36.80 -15.29 -20.67
N ALA A 765 -37.43 -16.17 -19.89
CA ALA A 765 -37.50 -16.06 -18.43
C ALA A 765 -36.10 -16.06 -17.78
N GLN A 766 -35.21 -16.95 -18.23
CA GLN A 766 -33.82 -17.00 -17.77
C GLN A 766 -33.06 -15.70 -18.11
N HIS A 767 -33.30 -15.10 -19.28
CA HIS A 767 -32.70 -13.81 -19.63
C HIS A 767 -33.26 -12.67 -18.78
N LEU A 768 -34.57 -12.63 -18.50
CA LEU A 768 -35.15 -11.64 -17.59
C LEU A 768 -34.57 -11.77 -16.17
N ARG A 769 -34.45 -12.99 -15.65
CA ARG A 769 -33.78 -13.26 -14.37
C ARG A 769 -32.32 -12.81 -14.38
N ALA A 770 -31.62 -13.05 -15.49
CA ALA A 770 -30.25 -12.56 -15.70
C ALA A 770 -30.15 -11.04 -15.66
N TYR A 771 -31.07 -10.33 -16.32
CA TYR A 771 -31.11 -8.87 -16.24
C TYR A 771 -31.37 -8.38 -14.81
N ALA A 772 -32.21 -9.09 -14.06
CA ALA A 772 -32.64 -8.67 -12.74
C ALA A 772 -31.61 -8.91 -11.62
N GLU A 773 -30.94 -10.06 -11.61
CA GLU A 773 -30.13 -10.52 -10.48
C GLU A 773 -28.63 -10.59 -10.83
N ALA A 774 -27.78 -9.85 -10.11
CA ALA A 774 -26.34 -9.80 -10.37
C ALA A 774 -25.61 -11.13 -10.10
N GLY A 775 -26.13 -11.95 -9.19
CA GLY A 775 -25.53 -13.20 -8.75
C GLY A 775 -26.02 -14.46 -9.48
N VAL A 776 -26.92 -14.34 -10.45
CA VAL A 776 -27.51 -15.53 -11.09
C VAL A 776 -26.49 -16.23 -12.00
N SER A 777 -26.36 -17.54 -11.81
CA SER A 777 -25.51 -18.44 -12.58
C SER A 777 -26.34 -19.57 -13.19
N ALA A 778 -25.75 -20.37 -14.09
CA ALA A 778 -26.44 -21.52 -14.66
C ALA A 778 -26.95 -22.52 -13.59
N GLY A 779 -26.24 -22.62 -12.46
CA GLY A 779 -26.60 -23.52 -11.35
C GLY A 779 -27.67 -22.97 -10.40
N SER A 780 -28.00 -21.68 -10.48
CA SER A 780 -29.04 -21.06 -9.64
C SER A 780 -30.41 -20.94 -10.33
N LEU A 781 -30.49 -21.31 -11.60
CA LEU A 781 -31.74 -21.34 -12.37
C LEU A 781 -32.57 -22.57 -11.98
N ALA A 782 -33.89 -22.45 -12.09
CA ALA A 782 -34.77 -23.57 -11.77
C ALA A 782 -34.67 -24.71 -12.81
N ASN A 783 -34.24 -24.37 -14.03
CA ASN A 783 -34.00 -25.33 -15.10
C ASN A 783 -32.63 -25.08 -15.76
N PRO A 784 -32.02 -26.10 -16.40
CA PRO A 784 -30.79 -25.90 -17.16
C PRO A 784 -30.90 -24.74 -18.16
N VAL A 785 -29.80 -24.01 -18.34
CA VAL A 785 -29.72 -22.93 -19.34
C VAL A 785 -30.01 -23.51 -20.73
N VAL A 786 -30.99 -22.93 -21.42
CA VAL A 786 -31.40 -23.41 -22.75
C VAL A 786 -30.92 -22.53 -23.90
N ASP A 787 -30.35 -21.36 -23.60
CA ASP A 787 -29.77 -20.46 -24.58
C ASP A 787 -28.34 -20.08 -24.14
N PRO A 788 -27.31 -20.47 -24.91
CA PRO A 788 -25.92 -20.18 -24.59
C PRO A 788 -25.63 -18.69 -24.37
N ARG A 789 -26.43 -17.79 -24.92
CA ARG A 789 -26.25 -16.34 -24.76
C ARG A 789 -26.64 -15.81 -23.40
N PHE A 790 -27.25 -16.65 -22.57
CA PHE A 790 -27.41 -16.35 -21.15
C PHE A 790 -26.09 -15.88 -20.52
N GLN A 791 -24.93 -16.42 -20.96
CA GLN A 791 -23.62 -16.00 -20.45
C GLN A 791 -23.21 -14.56 -20.84
N TYR A 792 -23.77 -14.01 -21.92
CA TYR A 792 -23.44 -12.67 -22.42
C TYR A 792 -24.32 -11.58 -21.82
N VAL A 793 -25.39 -11.94 -21.11
CA VAL A 793 -26.22 -10.97 -20.40
C VAL A 793 -25.39 -10.39 -19.25
N ARG A 794 -25.25 -9.06 -19.23
CA ARG A 794 -24.68 -8.32 -18.09
C ARG A 794 -25.60 -8.50 -16.89
N LYS A 795 -25.23 -9.40 -15.98
CA LYS A 795 -26.11 -9.81 -14.86
C LYS A 795 -26.42 -8.64 -13.93
N GLY A 796 -27.67 -8.53 -13.50
CA GLY A 796 -28.15 -7.45 -12.62
C GLY A 796 -28.15 -6.06 -13.26
N SER A 797 -28.05 -5.97 -14.59
CA SER A 797 -28.03 -4.67 -15.28
C SER A 797 -29.39 -3.98 -15.34
N ALA A 798 -30.50 -4.69 -15.12
CA ALA A 798 -31.86 -4.13 -15.09
C ALA A 798 -32.72 -4.81 -14.00
N PRO A 799 -32.55 -4.47 -12.71
CA PRO A 799 -33.37 -5.00 -11.61
C PRO A 799 -34.86 -4.67 -11.72
N TYR A 800 -35.20 -3.60 -12.42
CA TYR A 800 -36.58 -3.11 -12.58
C TYR A 800 -37.04 -3.20 -14.03
N ILE A 801 -38.35 -3.39 -14.24
CA ILE A 801 -38.98 -3.52 -15.55
C ILE A 801 -38.67 -2.32 -16.43
N GLN A 802 -38.73 -1.11 -15.86
CA GLN A 802 -38.45 0.13 -16.57
C GLN A 802 -37.00 0.20 -17.08
N TYR A 803 -36.07 -0.50 -16.44
CA TYR A 803 -34.65 -0.55 -16.82
C TYR A 803 -34.37 -1.56 -17.95
N LEU A 804 -35.38 -2.30 -18.42
CA LEU A 804 -35.26 -3.12 -19.63
C LEU A 804 -35.08 -2.25 -20.89
N GLY A 805 -35.43 -0.97 -20.86
CA GLY A 805 -35.07 0.00 -21.90
C GLY A 805 -33.67 0.58 -21.64
N ILE A 806 -32.74 0.37 -22.58
CA ILE A 806 -31.33 0.79 -22.43
C ILE A 806 -31.21 2.32 -22.27
N GLN A 807 -32.05 3.10 -22.96
CA GLN A 807 -31.96 4.56 -22.92
C GLN A 807 -32.38 5.14 -21.56
N GLU A 808 -33.32 4.49 -20.89
CA GLU A 808 -33.86 4.94 -19.61
C GLU A 808 -33.14 4.29 -18.41
N ASN A 809 -32.30 3.28 -18.65
CA ASN A 809 -31.60 2.58 -17.60
C ASN A 809 -30.33 3.35 -17.17
N PRO A 810 -30.21 3.76 -15.89
CA PRO A 810 -29.03 4.47 -15.39
C PRO A 810 -27.73 3.64 -15.45
N HIS A 811 -27.82 2.32 -15.62
CA HIS A 811 -26.68 1.41 -15.78
C HIS A 811 -26.24 1.22 -17.24
N GLY A 812 -26.96 1.82 -18.20
CA GLY A 812 -26.69 1.73 -19.64
C GLY A 812 -26.82 0.32 -20.23
N GLY A 813 -27.49 -0.60 -19.52
CA GLY A 813 -27.82 -1.96 -19.98
C GLY A 813 -29.33 -2.15 -20.11
N GLY A 814 -29.78 -3.33 -20.51
CA GLY A 814 -31.21 -3.62 -20.67
C GLY A 814 -31.49 -4.54 -21.85
N TRP A 815 -32.76 -4.89 -22.03
CA TRP A 815 -33.23 -5.79 -23.08
C TRP A 815 -33.24 -5.13 -24.46
N ALA A 816 -33.76 -3.91 -24.55
CA ALA A 816 -34.01 -3.24 -25.83
C ALA A 816 -33.41 -1.84 -25.89
N ALA A 817 -32.87 -1.49 -27.06
CA ALA A 817 -32.34 -0.15 -27.34
C ALA A 817 -33.43 0.90 -27.65
N SER A 818 -34.68 0.45 -27.88
CA SER A 818 -35.79 1.35 -28.15
C SER A 818 -36.12 2.19 -26.92
N ARG A 819 -36.43 3.46 -27.18
CA ARG A 819 -36.83 4.41 -26.15
C ARG A 819 -38.16 3.97 -25.53
N HIS A 820 -38.27 4.10 -24.21
CA HIS A 820 -39.47 3.81 -23.40
C HIS A 820 -39.89 2.34 -23.36
N TYR A 821 -39.03 1.41 -23.78
CA TYR A 821 -39.39 -0.01 -23.86
C TYR A 821 -39.97 -0.58 -22.57
N GLY A 822 -39.26 -0.41 -21.45
CA GLY A 822 -39.72 -0.91 -20.15
C GLY A 822 -41.01 -0.23 -19.66
N ILE A 823 -41.21 1.04 -20.02
CA ILE A 823 -42.43 1.79 -19.68
C ILE A 823 -43.64 1.23 -20.44
N GLU A 824 -43.46 0.89 -21.71
CA GLU A 824 -44.51 0.26 -22.51
C GLU A 824 -44.89 -1.13 -21.99
N LEU A 825 -43.94 -1.88 -21.42
CA LEU A 825 -44.24 -3.13 -20.71
C LEU A 825 -45.10 -2.90 -19.47
N VAL A 826 -44.75 -1.90 -18.64
CA VAL A 826 -45.56 -1.54 -17.46
C VAL A 826 -46.98 -1.15 -17.86
N LYS A 827 -47.15 -0.35 -18.93
CA LYS A 827 -48.48 0.00 -19.45
C LYS A 827 -49.31 -1.20 -19.89
N LEU A 828 -48.70 -2.18 -20.54
CA LEU A 828 -49.37 -3.42 -20.89
C LEU A 828 -49.76 -4.22 -19.64
N MET A 829 -48.91 -4.23 -18.61
CA MET A 829 -49.24 -4.88 -17.34
C MET A 829 -50.46 -4.20 -16.69
N ASP A 830 -50.42 -2.87 -16.54
CA ASP A 830 -51.51 -2.08 -15.95
C ASP A 830 -52.84 -2.26 -16.68
N GLN A 831 -52.79 -2.30 -18.02
CA GLN A 831 -53.98 -2.43 -18.84
C GLN A 831 -54.73 -3.75 -18.60
N TYR A 832 -54.02 -4.84 -18.31
CA TYR A 832 -54.61 -6.19 -18.28
C TYR A 832 -54.59 -6.88 -16.92
N PHE A 833 -53.78 -6.41 -15.98
CA PHE A 833 -53.58 -7.05 -14.67
C PHE A 833 -53.76 -6.09 -13.48
N GLY A 834 -53.85 -4.78 -13.72
CA GLY A 834 -53.81 -3.75 -12.67
C GLY A 834 -52.40 -3.57 -12.10
#